data_AF-A0A178C621-F1
#
_entry.id   AF-A0A178C621-F1
#
_cell.length_a   1.000
_cell.length_b   1.000
_cell.length_c   1.000
_cell.angle_alpha   90.00
_cell.angle_beta   90.00
_cell.angle_gamma   90.00
#
_symmetry.space_group_name_H-M   'P 1'
#
loop_
_entity.id
_entity.type
_entity.pdbx_description
1 polymer ?
#
loop_
_entity_poly.entity_id
_entity_poly.type
_entity_poly.pdbx_seq_one_letter_code
_entity_poly.pdbx_strand_id
1 'polypeptide(L)'
;MSFDRLIRFIDQNGTTHYGNLGQEVDVKVIEGSEVQLVSGDLESGFQVTPQKAVVHKLLDPLGTTPLVLCAGVNYHSHSRETKFTPPKKPVVFATPPDRLAGPLEDISIPPDAQSLVDYEGELVLVIGKDGINIPEDQALDYILGYTVGNDVSARYYNNPDVSGWQMGYAKSFDKFGPIGPYLVSPKLIPDPQKLHLVTKVNGSVRQEASTSEMIWTCKQLIAFCSNGRTLRRGTVIMTGTPEGVGWHSNGCLKNGDVMAAATTLLQGGTVLYHGKKDNVEVLRNTDILIQANKIVKIGQKLSAPSGAAITDCRGKIISPGFIDTHHHLWQTQLKGRHAEQSVFDYIPSGFWQSYVYSPQDIFWGQLGGALESIDAGTTFVLDHAHGCQTREHVTKALAATCASGIRSIFAYGHAPYFTKWDKDTCEPSMDIMPKSTMDHLFELAAKQPFGHGRVTLGFAFDYYFLPQQAVTGIFEALRNAGVKNFTSHYAKNATFGQHPLINTLNAYGLIKSPSDILLSHATGLTAQETDLLVSSQVPVSSTPETEAQMGFGWPIAFHPGVNFSFGVDCHTNNTSSILGLARSALQMARQQSNLPNVEQGAMALTLRGSAEEAFNAATIRAARAVQLGDKIGSLAEGKLADLVVFDTLHSTGMSCVADSDPLTAVVRHSDIRDVEAVMIDGVWRKKDGKLRPVTVEGTNETLEWSHVRTKLRDSAGQIAEKQKGLNMDKAKEALIAMFHIDRSKLVKDA
;
A
#
# COMPACT_ATOMS: atom_id res chain seq x y z
N MET A 1 -16.05 -19.55 -29.67
CA MET A 1 -16.83 -18.48 -29.01
C MET A 1 -15.92 -17.28 -28.92
N SER A 2 -16.37 -16.10 -29.34
CA SER A 2 -15.46 -14.98 -29.67
C SER A 2 -15.68 -13.72 -28.83
N PHE A 3 -16.09 -13.84 -27.56
CA PHE A 3 -16.10 -12.69 -26.64
C PHE A 3 -14.90 -12.73 -25.68
N ASP A 4 -14.53 -11.55 -25.18
CA ASP A 4 -13.57 -11.36 -24.09
C ASP A 4 -14.32 -11.25 -22.76
N ARG A 5 -15.34 -10.38 -22.68
CA ARG A 5 -16.21 -10.18 -21.51
C ARG A 5 -17.64 -9.94 -21.97
N LEU A 6 -18.49 -10.94 -21.80
CA LEU A 6 -19.88 -10.92 -22.22
C LEU A 6 -20.76 -10.22 -21.17
N ILE A 7 -21.50 -9.20 -21.59
CA ILE A 7 -22.60 -8.60 -20.83
C ILE A 7 -23.93 -8.87 -21.53
N ARG A 8 -25.01 -8.77 -20.77
CA ARG A 8 -26.38 -8.72 -21.29
C ARG A 8 -27.02 -7.43 -20.80
N PHE A 9 -27.70 -6.72 -21.67
CA PHE A 9 -28.23 -5.39 -21.36
C PHE A 9 -29.46 -5.04 -22.18
N ILE A 10 -30.20 -4.04 -21.73
CA ILE A 10 -31.27 -3.40 -22.48
C ILE A 10 -30.70 -2.11 -23.11
N ASP A 11 -30.98 -1.86 -24.38
CA ASP A 11 -30.63 -0.61 -25.06
C ASP A 11 -31.65 0.51 -24.81
N GLN A 12 -31.37 1.69 -25.34
CA GLN A 12 -32.25 2.87 -25.24
C GLN A 12 -33.66 2.69 -25.83
N ASN A 13 -33.86 1.67 -26.68
CA ASN A 13 -35.15 1.35 -27.29
C ASN A 13 -35.90 0.25 -26.53
N GLY A 14 -35.36 -0.23 -25.40
CA GLY A 14 -35.95 -1.33 -24.63
C GLY A 14 -35.64 -2.72 -25.17
N THR A 15 -34.73 -2.85 -26.15
CA THR A 15 -34.36 -4.15 -26.73
C THR A 15 -33.23 -4.79 -25.93
N THR A 16 -33.34 -6.09 -25.64
CA THR A 16 -32.28 -6.83 -24.93
C THR A 16 -31.22 -7.34 -25.92
N HIS A 17 -29.95 -7.13 -25.58
CA HIS A 17 -28.79 -7.53 -26.37
C HIS A 17 -27.74 -8.22 -25.50
N TYR A 18 -26.87 -8.98 -26.15
CA TYR A 18 -25.56 -9.30 -25.59
C TYR A 18 -24.50 -8.34 -26.13
N GLY A 19 -23.49 -8.04 -25.32
CA GLY A 19 -22.39 -7.14 -25.66
C GLY A 19 -21.04 -7.69 -25.24
N ASN A 20 -19.98 -7.23 -25.90
CA ASN A 20 -18.59 -7.56 -25.56
C ASN A 20 -17.85 -6.32 -25.07
N LEU A 21 -17.31 -6.42 -23.86
CA LEU A 21 -16.37 -5.47 -23.30
C LEU A 21 -14.94 -5.93 -23.61
N GLY A 22 -14.28 -5.26 -24.54
CA GLY A 22 -12.90 -5.59 -24.95
C GLY A 22 -11.85 -5.36 -23.85
N GLN A 23 -12.22 -4.73 -22.74
CA GLN A 23 -11.36 -4.45 -21.59
C GLN A 23 -12.13 -4.63 -20.29
N GLU A 24 -11.40 -4.65 -19.16
CA GLU A 24 -11.99 -4.64 -17.83
C GLU A 24 -12.64 -3.28 -17.56
N VAL A 25 -13.87 -3.27 -17.07
CA VAL A 25 -14.67 -2.07 -16.83
C VAL A 25 -15.44 -2.23 -15.52
N ASP A 26 -15.43 -1.21 -14.66
CA ASP A 26 -16.21 -1.23 -13.43
C ASP A 26 -17.72 -1.24 -13.74
N VAL A 27 -18.49 -2.06 -13.02
CA VAL A 27 -19.94 -2.21 -13.21
C VAL A 27 -20.68 -0.88 -13.29
N LYS A 28 -20.26 0.13 -12.52
CA LYS A 28 -20.96 1.41 -12.39
C LYS A 28 -20.86 2.31 -13.62
N VAL A 29 -19.97 2.00 -14.57
CA VAL A 29 -19.83 2.76 -15.83
C VAL A 29 -20.21 1.94 -17.06
N ILE A 30 -20.68 0.71 -16.88
CA ILE A 30 -21.17 -0.11 -17.99
C ILE A 30 -22.46 0.50 -18.55
N GLU A 31 -23.41 0.88 -17.69
CA GLU A 31 -24.57 1.67 -18.11
C GLU A 31 -24.12 3.04 -18.63
N GLY A 32 -24.55 3.38 -19.84
CA GLY A 32 -24.10 4.54 -20.62
C GLY A 32 -22.92 4.27 -21.56
N SER A 33 -22.25 3.12 -21.45
CA SER A 33 -21.12 2.78 -22.34
C SER A 33 -21.58 2.23 -23.69
N GLU A 34 -20.79 2.52 -24.73
CA GLU A 34 -20.95 1.89 -26.05
C GLU A 34 -20.16 0.58 -26.08
N VAL A 35 -20.83 -0.53 -26.44
CA VAL A 35 -20.25 -1.87 -26.50
C VAL A 35 -20.47 -2.52 -27.87
N GLN A 36 -19.59 -3.44 -28.26
CA GLN A 36 -19.80 -4.25 -29.45
C GLN A 36 -20.92 -5.24 -29.21
N LEU A 37 -21.90 -5.32 -30.11
CA LEU A 37 -22.98 -6.28 -30.05
C LEU A 37 -22.45 -7.69 -30.28
N VAL A 38 -23.01 -8.64 -29.54
CA VAL A 38 -22.74 -10.07 -29.66
C VAL A 38 -24.02 -10.74 -30.17
N SER A 39 -23.91 -11.42 -31.31
CA SER A 39 -25.00 -12.24 -31.86
C SER A 39 -24.95 -13.66 -31.30
N GLY A 40 -26.10 -14.34 -31.31
CA GLY A 40 -26.25 -15.71 -30.83
C GLY A 40 -26.60 -15.77 -29.34
N ASP A 41 -26.58 -16.98 -28.80
CA ASP A 41 -26.98 -17.32 -27.43
C ASP A 41 -26.23 -18.57 -26.92
N LEU A 42 -26.68 -19.16 -25.80
CA LEU A 42 -26.10 -20.38 -25.23
C LEU A 42 -26.23 -21.61 -26.15
N GLU A 43 -27.19 -21.65 -27.07
CA GLU A 43 -27.42 -22.79 -27.96
C GLU A 43 -26.62 -22.65 -29.26
N SER A 44 -26.75 -21.49 -29.92
CA SER A 44 -26.13 -21.14 -31.20
C SER A 44 -24.68 -20.66 -31.07
N GLY A 45 -24.28 -20.26 -29.85
CA GLY A 45 -22.94 -19.76 -29.53
C GLY A 45 -22.78 -18.26 -29.79
N PHE A 46 -22.01 -17.61 -28.91
CA PHE A 46 -21.78 -16.17 -28.96
C PHE A 46 -20.70 -15.77 -29.98
N GLN A 47 -21.03 -14.78 -30.83
CA GLN A 47 -20.13 -14.19 -31.82
C GLN A 47 -20.13 -12.66 -31.74
N VAL A 48 -18.95 -12.05 -31.56
CA VAL A 48 -18.80 -10.59 -31.56
C VAL A 48 -19.02 -10.05 -32.97
N THR A 49 -19.81 -8.99 -33.07
CA THR A 49 -20.12 -8.31 -34.33
C THR A 49 -19.44 -6.94 -34.40
N PRO A 50 -19.29 -6.35 -35.60
CA PRO A 50 -18.83 -4.97 -35.74
C PRO A 50 -19.84 -3.91 -35.25
N GLN A 51 -21.11 -4.30 -35.08
CA GLN A 51 -22.17 -3.39 -34.65
C GLN A 51 -21.98 -3.02 -33.19
N LYS A 52 -22.48 -1.84 -32.81
CA LYS A 52 -22.38 -1.35 -31.44
C LYS A 52 -23.72 -0.81 -30.95
N ALA A 53 -23.90 -0.84 -29.64
CA ALA A 53 -25.04 -0.22 -28.98
C ALA A 53 -24.62 0.36 -27.64
N VAL A 54 -25.39 1.33 -27.16
CA VAL A 54 -25.23 1.91 -25.82
C VAL A 54 -25.99 1.06 -24.82
N VAL A 55 -25.34 0.71 -23.72
CA VAL A 55 -25.94 -0.03 -22.62
C VAL A 55 -26.85 0.93 -21.84
N HIS A 56 -28.16 0.75 -21.88
CA HIS A 56 -29.09 1.57 -21.11
C HIS A 56 -29.34 0.99 -19.71
N LYS A 57 -29.54 -0.33 -19.62
CA LYS A 57 -29.67 -1.05 -18.34
C LYS A 57 -28.92 -2.36 -18.37
N LEU A 58 -28.02 -2.58 -17.41
CA LEU A 58 -27.26 -3.82 -17.28
C LEU A 58 -28.12 -4.91 -16.63
N LEU A 59 -28.01 -6.13 -17.15
CA LEU A 59 -28.71 -7.31 -16.65
C LEU A 59 -27.71 -8.36 -16.14
N ASP A 60 -28.22 -9.45 -15.60
CA ASP A 60 -27.42 -10.66 -15.38
C ASP A 60 -26.81 -11.14 -16.72
N PRO A 61 -25.57 -11.66 -16.76
CA PRO A 61 -24.88 -11.95 -18.02
C PRO A 61 -25.43 -13.17 -18.78
N LEU A 62 -26.41 -13.92 -18.26
CA LEU A 62 -26.88 -15.18 -18.86
C LEU A 62 -28.29 -15.10 -19.43
N GLY A 63 -29.21 -14.42 -18.76
CA GLY A 63 -30.63 -14.34 -19.07
C GLY A 63 -31.43 -15.59 -18.72
N THR A 64 -30.88 -16.79 -18.96
CA THR A 64 -31.52 -18.06 -18.58
C THR A 64 -30.49 -19.04 -18.03
N THR A 65 -30.83 -19.75 -16.96
CA THR A 65 -30.04 -20.87 -16.43
C THR A 65 -30.94 -22.08 -16.14
N PRO A 66 -30.51 -23.31 -16.46
CA PRO A 66 -31.28 -24.51 -16.12
C PRO A 66 -31.20 -24.86 -14.63
N LEU A 67 -30.10 -24.51 -13.95
CA LEU A 67 -29.85 -24.87 -12.56
C LEU A 67 -28.68 -24.05 -12.00
N VAL A 68 -28.75 -23.72 -10.72
CA VAL A 68 -27.60 -23.19 -9.95
C VAL A 68 -27.14 -24.27 -8.97
N LEU A 69 -25.86 -24.63 -9.02
CA LEU A 69 -25.22 -25.54 -8.08
C LEU A 69 -24.28 -24.76 -7.18
N CYS A 70 -24.27 -25.04 -5.89
CA CYS A 70 -23.42 -24.36 -4.91
C CYS A 70 -22.55 -25.37 -4.17
N ALA A 71 -21.29 -25.02 -3.94
CA ALA A 71 -20.36 -25.81 -3.15
C ALA A 71 -20.30 -25.29 -1.70
N GLY A 72 -20.72 -26.12 -0.74
CA GLY A 72 -20.64 -25.79 0.67
C GLY A 72 -19.23 -25.99 1.23
N VAL A 73 -18.75 -25.01 2.00
CA VAL A 73 -17.47 -25.06 2.75
C VAL A 73 -16.28 -25.48 1.88
N ASN A 74 -16.06 -24.74 0.79
CA ASN A 74 -15.03 -25.08 -0.19
C ASN A 74 -13.72 -24.29 -0.07
N TYR A 75 -13.50 -23.54 1.02
CA TYR A 75 -12.22 -22.87 1.29
C TYR A 75 -11.62 -23.36 2.59
N HIS A 76 -10.30 -23.59 2.60
CA HIS A 76 -9.59 -24.01 3.81
C HIS A 76 -9.76 -22.99 4.96
N SER A 77 -9.75 -21.69 4.64
CA SER A 77 -10.04 -20.62 5.59
C SER A 77 -11.43 -20.73 6.22
N HIS A 78 -12.47 -20.89 5.39
CA HIS A 78 -13.85 -20.99 5.87
C HIS A 78 -14.11 -22.28 6.67
N SER A 79 -13.46 -23.38 6.30
CA SER A 79 -13.47 -24.62 7.09
C SER A 79 -12.88 -24.42 8.50
N ARG A 80 -11.79 -23.65 8.62
CA ARG A 80 -11.22 -23.28 9.92
C ARG A 80 -12.17 -22.38 10.72
N GLU A 81 -12.78 -21.38 10.09
CA GLU A 81 -13.74 -20.44 10.70
C GLU A 81 -14.96 -21.18 11.29
N THR A 82 -15.58 -22.05 10.49
CA THR A 82 -16.79 -22.79 10.87
C THR A 82 -16.51 -24.01 11.76
N LYS A 83 -15.23 -24.40 11.91
CA LYS A 83 -14.78 -25.66 12.54
C LYS A 83 -15.43 -26.89 11.90
N PHE A 84 -15.92 -26.78 10.67
CA PHE A 84 -16.48 -27.88 9.91
C PHE A 84 -15.36 -28.58 9.15
N THR A 85 -15.25 -29.90 9.32
CA THR A 85 -14.31 -30.73 8.55
C THR A 85 -15.00 -31.21 7.27
N PRO A 86 -14.57 -30.78 6.08
CA PRO A 86 -15.19 -31.20 4.83
C PRO A 86 -15.06 -32.71 4.61
N PRO A 87 -16.07 -33.37 4.04
CA PRO A 87 -16.01 -34.79 3.72
C PRO A 87 -15.00 -35.08 2.60
N LYS A 88 -14.75 -36.37 2.29
CA LYS A 88 -13.80 -36.80 1.23
C LYS A 88 -14.24 -36.45 -0.21
N LYS A 89 -15.41 -35.85 -0.38
CA LYS A 89 -16.01 -35.45 -1.66
C LYS A 89 -16.68 -34.09 -1.50
N PRO A 90 -16.85 -33.30 -2.57
CA PRO A 90 -17.51 -32.00 -2.50
C PRO A 90 -18.92 -32.07 -1.90
N VAL A 91 -19.26 -31.11 -1.04
CA VAL A 91 -20.63 -30.87 -0.58
C VAL A 91 -21.30 -29.97 -1.61
N VAL A 92 -22.22 -30.52 -2.40
CA VAL A 92 -22.93 -29.77 -3.45
C VAL A 92 -24.43 -29.86 -3.22
N PHE A 93 -25.09 -28.71 -3.30
CA PHE A 93 -26.54 -28.60 -3.30
C PHE A 93 -27.02 -27.78 -4.50
N ALA A 94 -28.29 -27.92 -4.83
CA ALA A 94 -28.92 -27.22 -5.93
C ALA A 94 -29.86 -26.14 -5.41
N THR A 95 -29.95 -25.04 -6.15
CA THR A 95 -30.86 -23.92 -5.90
C THR A 95 -31.56 -23.53 -7.22
N PRO A 96 -32.79 -22.99 -7.17
CA PRO A 96 -33.57 -22.67 -8.37
C PRO A 96 -32.93 -21.53 -9.16
N PRO A 97 -33.11 -21.48 -10.49
CA PRO A 97 -32.68 -20.38 -11.36
C PRO A 97 -33.16 -18.98 -10.92
N ASP A 98 -34.37 -18.88 -10.36
CA ASP A 98 -35.04 -17.62 -10.00
C ASP A 98 -34.28 -16.81 -8.93
N ARG A 99 -33.33 -17.45 -8.24
CA ARG A 99 -32.44 -16.76 -7.31
C ARG A 99 -31.46 -15.81 -7.98
N LEU A 100 -31.17 -15.98 -9.27
CA LEU A 100 -30.16 -15.15 -9.94
C LEU A 100 -30.65 -13.71 -10.04
N ALA A 101 -29.71 -12.77 -9.90
CA ALA A 101 -29.98 -11.34 -10.06
C ALA A 101 -28.88 -10.68 -10.88
N GLY A 102 -29.23 -9.57 -11.52
CA GLY A 102 -28.23 -8.69 -12.12
C GLY A 102 -27.30 -8.05 -11.06
N PRO A 103 -26.12 -7.56 -11.49
CA PRO A 103 -25.09 -7.03 -10.59
C PRO A 103 -25.47 -5.71 -9.91
N LEU A 104 -26.55 -5.07 -10.34
CA LEU A 104 -27.07 -3.79 -9.84
C LEU A 104 -28.50 -3.91 -9.30
N GLU A 105 -29.04 -5.12 -9.18
CA GLU A 105 -30.40 -5.32 -8.68
C GLU A 105 -30.47 -5.37 -7.17
N ASP A 106 -31.50 -4.75 -6.60
CA ASP A 106 -31.80 -4.85 -5.18
C ASP A 106 -32.29 -6.27 -4.82
N ILE A 107 -31.80 -6.76 -3.68
CA ILE A 107 -32.19 -8.05 -3.11
C ILE A 107 -33.25 -7.82 -2.05
N SER A 108 -34.45 -8.37 -2.26
CA SER A 108 -35.52 -8.30 -1.28
C SER A 108 -35.33 -9.37 -0.21
N ILE A 109 -35.29 -8.96 1.05
CA ILE A 109 -35.07 -9.85 2.18
C ILE A 109 -36.42 -10.18 2.86
N PRO A 110 -36.76 -11.46 3.07
CA PRO A 110 -37.95 -11.82 3.85
C PRO A 110 -37.84 -11.32 5.30
N PRO A 111 -38.94 -10.84 5.92
CA PRO A 111 -38.92 -10.29 7.28
C PRO A 111 -38.26 -11.22 8.32
N ASP A 112 -38.53 -12.53 8.23
CA ASP A 112 -38.00 -13.52 9.18
C ASP A 112 -36.49 -13.76 9.03
N ALA A 113 -35.94 -13.49 7.85
CA ALA A 113 -34.51 -13.63 7.56
C ALA A 113 -33.70 -12.34 7.89
N GLN A 114 -34.38 -11.20 8.07
CA GLN A 114 -33.77 -9.87 8.11
C GLN A 114 -32.66 -9.70 9.14
N SER A 115 -32.75 -10.39 10.27
CA SER A 115 -31.78 -10.30 11.37
C SER A 115 -30.46 -11.05 11.07
N LEU A 116 -30.47 -11.95 10.09
CA LEU A 116 -29.46 -13.00 9.92
C LEU A 116 -29.19 -13.28 8.42
N VAL A 117 -29.07 -12.22 7.61
CA VAL A 117 -28.68 -12.34 6.19
C VAL A 117 -27.19 -12.15 6.02
N ASP A 118 -26.56 -13.09 5.32
CA ASP A 118 -25.12 -13.14 5.16
C ASP A 118 -24.70 -12.93 3.70
N TYR A 119 -23.50 -12.37 3.53
CA TYR A 119 -22.82 -12.28 2.25
C TYR A 119 -21.81 -13.43 2.12
N GLU A 120 -21.69 -13.95 0.91
CA GLU A 120 -20.75 -15.01 0.57
C GLU A 120 -20.23 -14.73 -0.84
N GLY A 121 -19.18 -13.93 -0.96
CA GLY A 121 -18.58 -13.66 -2.26
C GLY A 121 -17.84 -14.88 -2.79
N GLU A 122 -18.02 -15.18 -4.08
CA GLU A 122 -17.51 -16.41 -4.70
C GLU A 122 -17.02 -16.18 -6.13
N LEU A 123 -16.09 -17.04 -6.57
CA LEU A 123 -15.88 -17.29 -7.99
C LEU A 123 -17.07 -18.11 -8.50
N VAL A 124 -17.61 -17.72 -9.64
CA VAL A 124 -18.72 -18.40 -10.30
C VAL A 124 -18.28 -18.82 -11.69
N LEU A 125 -18.60 -20.06 -12.05
CA LEU A 125 -18.33 -20.61 -13.38
C LEU A 125 -19.63 -21.00 -14.08
N VAL A 126 -19.67 -20.76 -15.38
CA VAL A 126 -20.85 -21.05 -16.22
C VAL A 126 -20.49 -22.13 -17.22
N ILE A 127 -21.30 -23.16 -17.32
CA ILE A 127 -21.10 -24.28 -18.24
C ILE A 127 -21.55 -23.91 -19.65
N GLY A 128 -20.71 -24.13 -20.66
CA GLY A 128 -20.97 -23.77 -22.06
C GLY A 128 -21.41 -24.93 -22.95
N LYS A 129 -21.31 -26.19 -22.49
CA LYS A 129 -21.65 -27.39 -23.25
C LYS A 129 -22.26 -28.43 -22.32
N ASP A 130 -23.20 -29.21 -22.84
CA ASP A 130 -23.75 -30.34 -22.08
C ASP A 130 -22.69 -31.43 -21.90
N GLY A 131 -22.60 -32.00 -20.71
CA GLY A 131 -21.69 -33.10 -20.42
C GLY A 131 -22.18 -34.01 -19.30
N ILE A 132 -21.82 -35.28 -19.37
CA ILE A 132 -22.11 -36.29 -18.35
C ILE A 132 -20.82 -37.06 -18.08
N ASN A 133 -20.54 -37.35 -16.81
CA ASN A 133 -19.32 -38.03 -16.37
C ASN A 133 -18.04 -37.38 -16.92
N ILE A 134 -17.96 -36.05 -16.84
CA ILE A 134 -16.86 -35.26 -17.40
C ILE A 134 -15.58 -35.59 -16.61
N PRO A 135 -14.50 -36.05 -17.28
CA PRO A 135 -13.20 -36.25 -16.66
C PRO A 135 -12.58 -34.93 -16.14
N GLU A 136 -11.85 -34.96 -15.01
CA GLU A 136 -11.25 -33.76 -14.41
C GLU A 136 -10.29 -33.01 -15.35
N ASP A 137 -9.55 -33.74 -16.18
CA ASP A 137 -8.58 -33.18 -17.13
C ASP A 137 -9.25 -32.44 -18.30
N GLN A 138 -10.51 -32.77 -18.62
CA GLN A 138 -11.33 -32.11 -19.65
C GLN A 138 -12.28 -31.05 -19.08
N ALA A 139 -12.42 -30.96 -17.76
CA ALA A 139 -13.46 -30.18 -17.11
C ALA A 139 -13.48 -28.68 -17.49
N LEU A 140 -12.33 -28.05 -17.68
CA LEU A 140 -12.28 -26.62 -18.04
C LEU A 140 -12.76 -26.34 -19.46
N ASP A 141 -12.73 -27.32 -20.37
CA ASP A 141 -13.20 -27.18 -21.76
C ASP A 141 -14.72 -27.04 -21.87
N TYR A 142 -15.41 -27.33 -20.77
CA TYR A 142 -16.86 -27.18 -20.62
C TYR A 142 -17.26 -25.81 -20.08
N ILE A 143 -16.32 -24.93 -19.71
CA ILE A 143 -16.63 -23.61 -19.17
C ILE A 143 -16.89 -22.62 -20.31
N LEU A 144 -18.03 -21.95 -20.26
CA LEU A 144 -18.37 -20.79 -21.10
C LEU A 144 -17.56 -19.56 -20.68
N GLY A 145 -17.48 -19.33 -19.37
CA GLY A 145 -16.68 -18.28 -18.75
C GLY A 145 -16.84 -18.22 -17.23
N TYR A 146 -16.18 -17.23 -16.65
CA TYR A 146 -16.12 -16.99 -15.21
C TYR A 146 -16.73 -15.62 -14.86
N THR A 147 -17.36 -15.51 -13.71
CA THR A 147 -17.84 -14.24 -13.15
C THR A 147 -17.63 -14.25 -11.64
N VAL A 148 -17.82 -13.09 -10.99
CA VAL A 148 -18.02 -13.06 -9.54
C VAL A 148 -19.52 -13.17 -9.24
N GLY A 149 -19.82 -13.66 -8.05
CA GLY A 149 -21.18 -13.73 -7.52
C GLY A 149 -21.20 -13.65 -6.00
N ASN A 150 -22.41 -13.49 -5.46
CA ASN A 150 -22.65 -13.49 -4.02
C ASN A 150 -23.72 -14.55 -3.71
N ASP A 151 -23.36 -15.60 -2.99
CA ASP A 151 -24.24 -16.70 -2.60
C ASP A 151 -24.97 -16.36 -1.28
N VAL A 152 -25.83 -15.33 -1.32
CA VAL A 152 -26.50 -14.75 -0.14
C VAL A 152 -27.19 -15.84 0.69
N SER A 153 -26.98 -15.81 2.00
CA SER A 153 -27.52 -16.82 2.92
C SER A 153 -28.50 -16.20 3.91
N ALA A 154 -29.74 -16.67 3.95
CA ALA A 154 -30.68 -16.41 5.04
C ALA A 154 -30.42 -17.38 6.21
N ARG A 155 -29.44 -17.04 7.05
CA ARG A 155 -28.94 -17.93 8.11
C ARG A 155 -29.99 -18.31 9.16
N TYR A 156 -31.05 -17.52 9.31
CA TYR A 156 -32.22 -17.91 10.09
C TYR A 156 -32.75 -19.30 9.68
N TYR A 157 -32.83 -19.56 8.38
CA TYR A 157 -33.28 -20.85 7.86
C TYR A 157 -32.19 -21.93 7.88
N ASN A 158 -30.89 -21.61 8.05
CA ASN A 158 -29.87 -22.64 8.26
C ASN A 158 -30.02 -23.37 9.61
N ASN A 159 -30.81 -22.83 10.53
CA ASN A 159 -31.05 -23.44 11.84
C ASN A 159 -31.78 -24.80 11.71
N PRO A 160 -31.27 -25.89 12.34
CA PRO A 160 -31.95 -27.19 12.36
C PRO A 160 -33.41 -27.11 12.82
N ASP A 161 -33.70 -26.31 13.83
CA ASP A 161 -35.02 -26.21 14.43
C ASP A 161 -36.02 -25.46 13.52
N VAL A 162 -35.52 -24.72 12.54
CA VAL A 162 -36.32 -23.93 11.59
C VAL A 162 -36.52 -24.69 10.27
N SER A 163 -35.45 -25.24 9.68
CA SER A 163 -35.55 -25.93 8.37
C SER A 163 -34.70 -27.20 8.23
N GLY A 164 -34.17 -27.77 9.33
CA GLY A 164 -33.47 -29.04 9.28
C GLY A 164 -32.14 -29.01 8.53
N TRP A 165 -31.36 -27.92 8.68
CA TRP A 165 -30.07 -27.69 8.01
C TRP A 165 -30.14 -27.57 6.47
N GLN A 166 -31.29 -27.19 5.90
CA GLN A 166 -31.43 -27.05 4.45
C GLN A 166 -30.68 -25.83 3.89
N MET A 167 -29.40 -26.02 3.56
CA MET A 167 -28.55 -25.01 2.92
C MET A 167 -29.13 -24.51 1.59
N GLY A 168 -29.71 -25.43 0.81
CA GLY A 168 -30.36 -25.08 -0.46
C GLY A 168 -31.51 -24.10 -0.24
N TYR A 169 -32.43 -24.40 0.68
CA TYR A 169 -33.57 -23.52 0.95
C TYR A 169 -33.14 -22.13 1.42
N ALA A 170 -32.20 -22.04 2.36
CA ALA A 170 -31.70 -20.77 2.90
C ALA A 170 -31.01 -19.85 1.88
N LYS A 171 -30.70 -20.37 0.68
CA LYS A 171 -30.06 -19.66 -0.43
C LYS A 171 -30.97 -19.55 -1.67
N SER A 172 -32.18 -20.12 -1.63
CA SER A 172 -33.04 -20.25 -2.81
C SER A 172 -34.00 -19.09 -3.04
N PHE A 173 -33.97 -18.05 -2.21
CA PHE A 173 -34.88 -16.90 -2.38
C PHE A 173 -34.56 -16.11 -3.64
N ASP A 174 -35.59 -15.49 -4.22
CA ASP A 174 -35.47 -14.66 -5.42
C ASP A 174 -34.35 -13.63 -5.22
N LYS A 175 -33.49 -13.49 -6.23
CA LYS A 175 -32.34 -12.57 -6.24
C LYS A 175 -31.24 -12.82 -5.20
N PHE A 176 -31.23 -13.93 -4.45
CA PHE A 176 -30.15 -14.27 -3.50
C PHE A 176 -28.85 -14.75 -4.16
N GLY A 177 -28.74 -14.71 -5.49
CA GLY A 177 -27.55 -15.09 -6.23
C GLY A 177 -27.16 -14.04 -7.27
N PRO A 178 -26.91 -12.77 -6.92
CA PRO A 178 -26.47 -11.79 -7.90
C PRO A 178 -25.11 -12.23 -8.49
N ILE A 179 -25.00 -12.15 -9.81
CA ILE A 179 -23.78 -12.46 -10.56
C ILE A 179 -23.48 -11.34 -11.55
N GLY A 180 -22.19 -11.17 -11.87
CA GLY A 180 -21.74 -10.24 -12.89
C GLY A 180 -20.50 -9.46 -12.45
N PRO A 181 -20.20 -8.31 -13.08
CA PRO A 181 -21.02 -7.62 -14.09
C PRO A 181 -20.93 -8.22 -15.50
N TYR A 182 -19.97 -9.09 -15.77
CA TYR A 182 -19.80 -9.77 -17.06
C TYR A 182 -19.27 -11.18 -16.87
N LEU A 183 -19.51 -12.01 -17.87
CA LEU A 183 -18.88 -13.31 -17.99
C LEU A 183 -17.54 -13.19 -18.74
N VAL A 184 -16.44 -13.46 -18.06
CA VAL A 184 -15.07 -13.40 -18.60
C VAL A 184 -14.74 -14.69 -19.32
N SER A 185 -14.23 -14.57 -20.55
CA SER A 185 -13.81 -15.70 -21.37
C SER A 185 -12.67 -16.51 -20.73
N PRO A 186 -12.68 -17.85 -20.82
CA PRO A 186 -11.59 -18.69 -20.33
C PRO A 186 -10.23 -18.37 -20.96
N LYS A 187 -10.22 -17.76 -22.16
CA LYS A 187 -8.99 -17.28 -22.80
C LYS A 187 -8.22 -16.26 -21.94
N LEU A 188 -8.94 -15.44 -21.16
CA LEU A 188 -8.35 -14.42 -20.28
C LEU A 188 -8.03 -14.96 -18.89
N ILE A 189 -8.58 -16.13 -18.52
CA ILE A 189 -8.38 -16.81 -17.24
C ILE A 189 -7.93 -18.25 -17.52
N PRO A 190 -6.64 -18.45 -17.87
CA PRO A 190 -6.13 -19.77 -18.20
C PRO A 190 -6.07 -20.70 -16.97
N ASP A 191 -5.94 -20.14 -15.76
CA ASP A 191 -5.89 -20.89 -14.50
C ASP A 191 -6.84 -20.26 -13.46
N PRO A 192 -8.03 -20.84 -13.23
CA PRO A 192 -9.01 -20.29 -12.29
C PRO A 192 -8.59 -20.43 -10.82
N GLN A 193 -7.55 -21.20 -10.51
CA GLN A 193 -7.02 -21.32 -9.13
C GLN A 193 -5.94 -20.29 -8.80
N LYS A 194 -5.70 -19.31 -9.69
CA LYS A 194 -4.75 -18.19 -9.49
C LYS A 194 -5.44 -16.84 -9.53
N LEU A 195 -6.65 -16.77 -8.98
CA LEU A 195 -7.44 -15.55 -8.91
C LEU A 195 -7.46 -15.02 -7.47
N HIS A 196 -7.64 -13.71 -7.35
CA HIS A 196 -7.82 -13.05 -6.06
C HIS A 196 -9.28 -12.62 -5.92
N LEU A 197 -9.92 -13.07 -4.84
CA LEU A 197 -11.34 -12.84 -4.56
C LEU A 197 -11.47 -11.87 -3.38
N VAL A 198 -12.28 -10.82 -3.54
CA VAL A 198 -12.54 -9.81 -2.51
C VAL A 198 -14.02 -9.49 -2.42
N THR A 199 -14.59 -9.58 -1.22
CA THR A 199 -15.96 -9.17 -0.90
C THR A 199 -15.93 -7.89 -0.07
N LYS A 200 -16.70 -6.87 -0.47
CA LYS A 200 -16.81 -5.59 0.25
C LYS A 200 -18.27 -5.26 0.58
N VAL A 201 -18.52 -4.92 1.83
CA VAL A 201 -19.82 -4.39 2.32
C VAL A 201 -19.61 -2.94 2.74
N ASN A 202 -20.38 -2.01 2.17
CA ASN A 202 -20.27 -0.56 2.43
C ASN A 202 -18.82 -0.04 2.26
N GLY A 203 -18.14 -0.53 1.22
CA GLY A 203 -16.75 -0.19 0.92
C GLY A 203 -15.69 -0.85 1.81
N SER A 204 -16.09 -1.53 2.90
CA SER A 204 -15.18 -2.25 3.80
C SER A 204 -14.94 -3.66 3.32
N VAL A 205 -13.67 -4.09 3.23
CA VAL A 205 -13.32 -5.48 2.92
C VAL A 205 -13.83 -6.38 4.04
N ARG A 206 -14.62 -7.39 3.66
CA ARG A 206 -15.19 -8.39 4.56
C ARG A 206 -14.61 -9.78 4.36
N GLN A 207 -14.26 -10.11 3.12
CA GLN A 207 -13.62 -11.38 2.77
C GLN A 207 -12.54 -11.09 1.73
N GLU A 208 -11.41 -11.78 1.84
CA GLU A 208 -10.30 -11.68 0.90
C GLU A 208 -9.53 -13.00 0.88
N ALA A 209 -9.42 -13.64 -0.28
CA ALA A 209 -8.69 -14.91 -0.41
C ALA A 209 -8.22 -15.16 -1.85
N SER A 210 -7.17 -15.97 -1.97
CA SER A 210 -6.78 -16.58 -3.24
C SER A 210 -7.67 -17.78 -3.54
N THR A 211 -8.09 -17.96 -4.79
CA THR A 211 -8.83 -19.16 -5.23
C THR A 211 -7.99 -20.45 -5.13
N SER A 212 -6.68 -20.34 -4.90
CA SER A 212 -5.83 -21.48 -4.55
C SER A 212 -6.16 -22.12 -3.20
N GLU A 213 -6.87 -21.41 -2.30
CA GLU A 213 -7.34 -21.94 -1.01
C GLU A 213 -8.59 -22.85 -1.16
N MET A 214 -9.12 -23.01 -2.38
CA MET A 214 -10.23 -23.92 -2.61
C MET A 214 -9.85 -25.36 -2.28
N ILE A 215 -10.69 -26.02 -1.49
CA ILE A 215 -10.51 -27.43 -1.10
C ILE A 215 -10.74 -28.35 -2.30
N TRP A 216 -11.78 -28.02 -3.08
CA TRP A 216 -12.11 -28.65 -4.35
C TRP A 216 -11.97 -27.62 -5.46
N THR A 217 -11.04 -27.88 -6.39
CA THR A 217 -10.78 -27.02 -7.54
C THR A 217 -11.98 -26.95 -8.49
N CYS A 218 -12.01 -25.95 -9.38
CA CYS A 218 -13.05 -25.85 -10.42
C CYS A 218 -13.20 -27.14 -11.24
N LYS A 219 -12.07 -27.81 -11.58
CA LYS A 219 -12.07 -29.09 -12.31
C LYS A 219 -12.76 -30.20 -11.54
N GLN A 220 -12.44 -30.34 -10.25
CA GLN A 220 -13.03 -31.35 -9.37
C GLN A 220 -14.52 -31.12 -9.15
N LEU A 221 -14.95 -29.85 -8.99
CA LEU A 221 -16.36 -29.51 -8.87
C LEU A 221 -17.15 -29.88 -10.13
N ILE A 222 -16.66 -29.56 -11.33
CA ILE A 222 -17.33 -29.90 -12.60
C ILE A 222 -17.41 -31.42 -12.79
N ALA A 223 -16.31 -32.14 -12.57
CA ALA A 223 -16.27 -33.59 -12.67
C ALA A 223 -17.25 -34.24 -11.69
N PHE A 224 -17.25 -33.81 -10.43
CA PHE A 224 -18.18 -34.30 -9.43
C PHE A 224 -19.64 -33.97 -9.77
N CYS A 225 -19.93 -32.74 -10.19
CA CYS A 225 -21.28 -32.29 -10.54
C CYS A 225 -21.86 -32.99 -11.77
N SER A 226 -21.04 -33.53 -12.66
CA SER A 226 -21.48 -34.27 -13.84
C SER A 226 -21.55 -35.79 -13.65
N ASN A 227 -21.13 -36.31 -12.48
CA ASN A 227 -21.11 -37.74 -12.25
C ASN A 227 -22.54 -38.31 -12.11
N GLY A 228 -22.91 -39.21 -13.02
CA GLY A 228 -24.23 -39.84 -13.07
C GLY A 228 -25.38 -38.90 -13.48
N ARG A 229 -25.09 -37.64 -13.86
CA ARG A 229 -26.11 -36.66 -14.27
C ARG A 229 -25.57 -35.69 -15.30
N THR A 230 -26.40 -35.31 -16.28
CA THR A 230 -26.03 -34.30 -17.28
C THR A 230 -25.89 -32.93 -16.62
N LEU A 231 -24.68 -32.37 -16.67
CA LEU A 231 -24.41 -30.98 -16.41
C LEU A 231 -24.75 -30.18 -17.68
N ARG A 232 -25.86 -29.43 -17.63
CA ARG A 232 -26.40 -28.75 -18.81
C ARG A 232 -25.64 -27.46 -19.10
N ARG A 233 -25.56 -27.08 -20.38
CA ARG A 233 -25.13 -25.74 -20.77
C ARG A 233 -25.99 -24.67 -20.09
N GLY A 234 -25.37 -23.57 -19.71
CA GLY A 234 -25.96 -22.50 -18.90
C GLY A 234 -26.00 -22.79 -17.40
N THR A 235 -25.70 -24.01 -16.91
CA THR A 235 -25.63 -24.27 -15.47
C THR A 235 -24.58 -23.36 -14.82
N VAL A 236 -24.98 -22.71 -13.73
CA VAL A 236 -24.11 -21.87 -12.91
C VAL A 236 -23.59 -22.71 -11.75
N ILE A 237 -22.29 -22.68 -11.50
CA ILE A 237 -21.67 -23.28 -10.32
C ILE A 237 -21.03 -22.19 -9.48
N MET A 238 -21.58 -21.98 -8.28
CA MET A 238 -21.06 -21.15 -7.20
C MET A 238 -20.08 -22.01 -6.39
N THR A 239 -18.82 -21.58 -6.31
CA THR A 239 -17.69 -22.44 -5.93
C THR A 239 -17.37 -22.45 -4.44
N GLY A 240 -18.17 -21.80 -3.60
CA GLY A 240 -17.94 -21.62 -2.18
C GLY A 240 -17.22 -20.32 -1.84
N THR A 241 -17.35 -19.88 -0.59
CA THR A 241 -16.82 -18.62 -0.09
C THR A 241 -15.65 -18.80 0.89
N PRO A 242 -14.69 -17.85 0.96
CA PRO A 242 -13.65 -17.83 1.99
C PRO A 242 -14.18 -17.39 3.37
N GLU A 243 -13.28 -17.24 4.36
CA GLU A 243 -13.65 -16.82 5.71
C GLU A 243 -14.09 -15.35 5.74
N GLY A 244 -14.68 -14.91 6.85
CA GLY A 244 -15.16 -13.53 7.02
C GLY A 244 -16.65 -13.37 6.72
N VAL A 245 -17.41 -14.47 6.75
CA VAL A 245 -18.87 -14.41 6.63
C VAL A 245 -19.45 -13.68 7.85
N GLY A 246 -20.44 -12.82 7.62
CA GLY A 246 -21.04 -11.95 8.63
C GLY A 246 -21.65 -12.70 9.82
N TRP A 247 -22.05 -13.97 9.64
CA TRP A 247 -22.53 -14.83 10.74
C TRP A 247 -21.46 -15.14 11.80
N HIS A 248 -20.19 -15.29 11.39
CA HIS A 248 -19.08 -15.63 12.29
C HIS A 248 -18.17 -14.43 12.60
N SER A 249 -18.35 -13.30 11.91
CA SER A 249 -17.46 -12.15 11.95
C SER A 249 -18.19 -10.81 12.19
N ASN A 250 -17.82 -9.75 11.47
CA ASN A 250 -18.16 -8.33 11.67
C ASN A 250 -19.65 -7.96 11.43
N GLY A 251 -20.57 -8.90 11.62
CA GLY A 251 -22.03 -8.73 11.54
C GLY A 251 -22.63 -9.00 10.16
N CYS A 252 -23.86 -9.52 10.18
CA CYS A 252 -24.74 -9.76 9.02
C CYS A 252 -25.17 -8.45 8.32
N LEU A 253 -25.67 -8.58 7.09
CA LEU A 253 -26.18 -7.47 6.28
C LEU A 253 -27.40 -6.80 6.94
N LYS A 254 -27.48 -5.48 6.81
CA LYS A 254 -28.62 -4.65 7.22
C LYS A 254 -29.30 -4.02 6.01
N ASN A 255 -30.56 -3.63 6.20
CA ASN A 255 -31.27 -2.89 5.16
C ASN A 255 -30.51 -1.60 4.79
N GLY A 256 -30.29 -1.37 3.50
CA GLY A 256 -29.52 -0.25 2.96
C GLY A 256 -28.01 -0.48 2.79
N ASP A 257 -27.49 -1.66 3.18
CA ASP A 257 -26.09 -2.00 2.91
C ASP A 257 -25.84 -2.22 1.41
N VAL A 258 -24.76 -1.63 0.89
CA VAL A 258 -24.35 -1.74 -0.51
C VAL A 258 -23.10 -2.58 -0.64
N MET A 259 -23.17 -3.60 -1.51
CA MET A 259 -22.06 -4.48 -1.87
C MET A 259 -21.42 -3.96 -3.17
N ALA A 260 -20.30 -3.25 -3.09
CA ALA A 260 -19.63 -2.70 -4.28
C ALA A 260 -18.12 -2.49 -4.08
N ALA A 261 -17.38 -2.39 -5.19
CA ALA A 261 -16.07 -1.75 -5.19
C ALA A 261 -16.21 -0.28 -4.75
N ALA A 262 -15.33 0.18 -3.85
CA ALA A 262 -15.31 1.57 -3.41
C ALA A 262 -15.03 2.48 -4.61
N THR A 263 -15.90 3.45 -4.84
CA THR A 263 -15.73 4.45 -5.90
C THR A 263 -15.79 5.82 -5.26
N THR A 264 -14.78 6.64 -5.50
CA THR A 264 -14.71 8.02 -5.01
C THR A 264 -14.53 8.96 -6.18
N LEU A 265 -15.32 10.02 -6.24
CA LEU A 265 -15.11 11.15 -7.14
C LEU A 265 -14.62 12.34 -6.32
N LEU A 266 -13.40 12.79 -6.59
CA LEU A 266 -12.92 14.10 -6.13
C LEU A 266 -13.36 15.13 -7.16
N GLN A 267 -14.11 16.15 -6.76
CA GLN A 267 -14.77 17.05 -7.70
C GLN A 267 -14.19 18.46 -7.68
N GLY A 268 -13.81 18.98 -8.84
CA GLY A 268 -13.55 20.40 -9.08
C GLY A 268 -12.26 20.95 -8.48
N GLY A 269 -11.28 20.10 -8.15
CA GLY A 269 -10.02 20.52 -7.54
C GLY A 269 -9.04 21.18 -8.50
N THR A 270 -8.03 21.83 -7.94
CA THR A 270 -6.81 22.23 -8.65
C THR A 270 -5.78 21.11 -8.51
N VAL A 271 -5.50 20.38 -9.59
CA VAL A 271 -4.66 19.19 -9.57
C VAL A 271 -3.24 19.55 -10.00
N LEU A 272 -2.24 19.19 -9.18
CA LEU A 272 -0.82 19.24 -9.55
C LEU A 272 -0.46 17.98 -10.34
N TYR A 273 -0.54 18.08 -11.67
CA TYR A 273 -0.33 16.98 -12.59
C TYR A 273 1.12 16.95 -13.09
N HIS A 274 1.72 15.76 -13.17
CA HIS A 274 3.06 15.62 -13.78
C HIS A 274 2.92 15.35 -15.27
N GLY A 275 3.29 16.34 -16.08
CA GLY A 275 3.33 16.27 -17.53
C GLY A 275 4.55 15.53 -18.08
N LYS A 276 4.93 15.83 -19.32
CA LYS A 276 6.07 15.21 -20.00
C LYS A 276 7.40 15.62 -19.38
N LYS A 277 8.24 14.64 -19.02
CA LYS A 277 9.54 14.88 -18.35
C LYS A 277 9.38 15.56 -16.97
N ASP A 278 8.29 15.25 -16.27
CA ASP A 278 7.99 15.71 -14.91
C ASP A 278 7.79 17.23 -14.76
N ASN A 279 7.46 17.96 -15.83
CA ASN A 279 6.98 19.33 -15.67
C ASN A 279 5.64 19.31 -14.90
N VAL A 280 5.44 20.23 -13.97
CA VAL A 280 4.19 20.28 -13.20
C VAL A 280 3.19 21.17 -13.93
N GLU A 281 2.09 20.57 -14.35
CA GLU A 281 0.96 21.23 -14.97
C GLU A 281 -0.16 21.43 -13.95
N VAL A 282 -0.68 22.65 -13.88
CA VAL A 282 -1.78 23.01 -12.99
C VAL A 282 -3.11 22.83 -13.72
N LEU A 283 -3.83 21.74 -13.41
CA LEU A 283 -5.14 21.47 -13.98
C LEU A 283 -6.24 22.02 -13.06
N ARG A 284 -6.98 23.03 -13.52
CA ARG A 284 -8.04 23.67 -12.73
C ARG A 284 -9.40 23.01 -12.97
N ASN A 285 -10.29 23.12 -11.98
CA ASN A 285 -11.67 22.59 -12.04
C ASN A 285 -11.71 21.13 -12.51
N THR A 286 -10.75 20.34 -12.00
CA THR A 286 -10.49 18.98 -12.45
C THR A 286 -11.01 17.97 -11.44
N ASP A 287 -11.70 16.97 -11.95
CA ASP A 287 -12.23 15.84 -11.21
C ASP A 287 -11.26 14.65 -11.32
N ILE A 288 -11.20 13.84 -10.26
CA ILE A 288 -10.46 12.58 -10.23
C ILE A 288 -11.42 11.47 -9.81
N LEU A 289 -11.66 10.52 -10.70
CA LEU A 289 -12.42 9.31 -10.41
C LEU A 289 -11.47 8.20 -9.95
N ILE A 290 -11.77 7.63 -8.80
CA ILE A 290 -11.02 6.57 -8.15
C ILE A 290 -11.93 5.37 -8.00
N GLN A 291 -11.46 4.20 -8.43
CA GLN A 291 -12.16 2.93 -8.26
C GLN A 291 -11.23 1.92 -7.62
N ALA A 292 -11.72 1.27 -6.56
CA ALA A 292 -10.93 0.49 -5.64
C ALA A 292 -9.72 1.30 -5.13
N ASN A 293 -8.52 0.97 -5.62
CA ASN A 293 -7.28 1.62 -5.25
C ASN A 293 -6.59 2.38 -6.38
N LYS A 294 -7.24 2.54 -7.55
CA LYS A 294 -6.64 3.16 -8.75
C LYS A 294 -7.34 4.45 -9.14
N ILE A 295 -6.54 5.39 -9.65
CA ILE A 295 -7.03 6.54 -10.40
C ILE A 295 -7.47 6.01 -11.77
N VAL A 296 -8.76 6.05 -12.06
CA VAL A 296 -9.30 5.52 -13.33
C VAL A 296 -9.55 6.61 -14.36
N LYS A 297 -9.85 7.84 -13.91
CA LYS A 297 -10.07 8.96 -14.80
C LYS A 297 -9.64 10.27 -14.16
N ILE A 298 -8.98 11.13 -14.93
CA ILE A 298 -8.75 12.54 -14.60
C ILE A 298 -9.35 13.38 -15.73
N GLY A 299 -10.21 14.34 -15.39
CA GLY A 299 -10.89 15.16 -16.40
C GLY A 299 -11.82 16.19 -15.79
N GLN A 300 -12.55 16.94 -16.60
CA GLN A 300 -13.52 17.92 -16.09
C GLN A 300 -14.94 17.40 -16.25
N LYS A 301 -15.81 17.72 -15.28
CA LYS A 301 -17.24 17.38 -15.29
C LYS A 301 -17.49 15.88 -15.46
N LEU A 302 -16.70 15.07 -14.76
CA LEU A 302 -16.89 13.62 -14.74
C LEU A 302 -18.21 13.30 -14.05
N SER A 303 -19.00 12.41 -14.66
CA SER A 303 -20.20 11.88 -14.03
C SER A 303 -19.80 10.95 -12.89
N ALA A 304 -20.29 11.24 -11.68
CA ALA A 304 -20.16 10.33 -10.56
C ALA A 304 -20.96 9.05 -10.85
N PRO A 305 -20.32 7.86 -10.88
CA PRO A 305 -21.06 6.62 -11.01
C PRO A 305 -22.01 6.44 -9.81
N SER A 306 -23.12 5.71 -9.99
CA SER A 306 -24.10 5.52 -8.92
C SER A 306 -23.46 4.94 -7.64
N GLY A 307 -23.78 5.52 -6.48
CA GLY A 307 -23.20 5.13 -5.19
C GLY A 307 -21.71 5.49 -5.01
N ALA A 308 -21.12 6.31 -5.88
CA ALA A 308 -19.79 6.87 -5.65
C ALA A 308 -19.81 7.90 -4.51
N ALA A 309 -18.83 7.83 -3.61
CA ALA A 309 -18.61 8.86 -2.62
C ALA A 309 -18.06 10.11 -3.31
N ILE A 310 -18.80 11.22 -3.24
CA ILE A 310 -18.37 12.49 -3.82
C ILE A 310 -17.67 13.30 -2.75
N THR A 311 -16.45 13.76 -3.03
CA THR A 311 -15.71 14.70 -2.18
C THR A 311 -15.54 16.00 -2.94
N ASP A 312 -16.09 17.09 -2.39
CA ASP A 312 -15.92 18.42 -2.97
C ASP A 312 -14.49 18.93 -2.74
N CYS A 313 -13.78 19.14 -3.84
CA CYS A 313 -12.43 19.68 -3.88
C CYS A 313 -12.38 21.08 -4.51
N ARG A 314 -13.51 21.73 -4.77
CA ARG A 314 -13.54 23.10 -5.29
C ARG A 314 -12.81 24.05 -4.33
N GLY A 315 -11.92 24.88 -4.90
CA GLY A 315 -11.10 25.79 -4.11
C GLY A 315 -10.07 25.09 -3.23
N LYS A 316 -9.70 23.83 -3.54
CA LYS A 316 -8.65 23.04 -2.88
C LYS A 316 -7.59 22.59 -3.89
N ILE A 317 -6.40 22.26 -3.41
CA ILE A 317 -5.32 21.70 -4.25
C ILE A 317 -5.19 20.19 -4.00
N ILE A 318 -5.08 19.41 -5.07
CA ILE A 318 -4.84 17.96 -5.02
C ILE A 318 -3.43 17.68 -5.56
N SER A 319 -2.62 17.01 -4.76
CA SER A 319 -1.23 16.62 -5.05
C SER A 319 -1.09 15.10 -5.03
N PRO A 320 -0.13 14.50 -5.76
CA PRO A 320 0.37 13.18 -5.38
C PRO A 320 0.82 13.19 -3.91
N GLY A 321 0.73 12.03 -3.26
CA GLY A 321 1.27 11.88 -1.92
C GLY A 321 2.78 12.01 -1.86
N PHE A 322 3.29 12.55 -0.75
CA PHE A 322 4.73 12.72 -0.56
C PHE A 322 5.39 11.41 -0.17
N ILE A 323 6.66 11.29 -0.58
CA ILE A 323 7.44 10.07 -0.45
C ILE A 323 8.64 10.37 0.43
N ASP A 324 8.62 9.79 1.62
CA ASP A 324 9.77 9.78 2.51
C ASP A 324 10.71 8.64 2.11
N THR A 325 11.90 9.00 1.66
CA THR A 325 12.89 8.02 1.20
C THR A 325 13.91 7.63 2.27
N HIS A 326 13.80 8.15 3.50
CA HIS A 326 14.60 7.68 4.63
C HIS A 326 14.02 8.14 5.96
N HIS A 327 13.60 7.19 6.81
CA HIS A 327 13.00 7.48 8.12
C HIS A 327 13.32 6.39 9.14
N HIS A 328 13.42 6.78 10.42
CA HIS A 328 13.45 5.88 11.58
C HIS A 328 12.16 5.99 12.42
N LEU A 329 11.08 5.37 11.95
CA LEU A 329 9.72 5.57 12.51
C LEU A 329 9.61 5.20 14.00
N TRP A 330 10.32 4.16 14.44
CA TRP A 330 10.30 3.65 15.82
C TRP A 330 10.76 4.67 16.87
N GLN A 331 11.47 5.72 16.49
CA GLN A 331 12.05 6.69 17.43
C GLN A 331 11.07 7.77 17.92
N THR A 332 9.80 7.69 17.54
CA THR A 332 8.79 8.71 17.86
C THR A 332 8.70 9.05 19.35
N GLN A 333 8.93 8.11 20.28
CA GLN A 333 8.96 8.38 21.72
C GLN A 333 10.13 9.27 22.20
N LEU A 334 11.17 9.45 21.40
CA LEU A 334 12.36 10.23 21.72
C LEU A 334 12.26 11.69 21.24
N LYS A 335 11.13 12.10 20.66
CA LYS A 335 10.85 13.48 20.25
C LYS A 335 11.19 14.49 21.34
N GLY A 336 11.95 15.53 20.95
CA GLY A 336 12.35 16.64 21.82
C GLY A 336 13.57 16.35 22.71
N ARG A 337 14.16 15.15 22.68
CA ARG A 337 15.36 14.83 23.46
C ARG A 337 16.67 15.16 22.76
N HIS A 338 16.67 15.12 21.42
CA HIS A 338 17.89 15.18 20.61
C HIS A 338 17.95 16.41 19.70
N ALA A 339 17.12 17.42 19.98
CA ALA A 339 17.08 18.68 19.22
C ALA A 339 18.40 19.48 19.28
N GLU A 340 19.16 19.34 20.38
CA GLU A 340 20.40 20.10 20.62
C GLU A 340 21.65 19.22 20.59
N GLN A 341 21.59 18.08 19.91
CA GLN A 341 22.67 17.10 19.91
C GLN A 341 23.35 17.00 18.55
N SER A 342 24.68 16.91 18.58
CA SER A 342 25.48 16.45 17.46
C SER A 342 25.20 14.97 17.18
N VAL A 343 25.58 14.48 15.99
CA VAL A 343 25.47 13.05 15.68
C VAL A 343 26.25 12.18 16.67
N PHE A 344 27.39 12.68 17.16
CA PHE A 344 28.21 11.98 18.15
C PHE A 344 27.47 11.78 19.49
N ASP A 345 26.69 12.77 19.93
CA ASP A 345 25.88 12.65 21.15
C ASP A 345 24.58 11.87 20.93
N TYR A 346 24.01 11.99 19.73
CA TYR A 346 22.79 11.30 19.34
C TYR A 346 22.98 9.78 19.21
N ILE A 347 24.11 9.29 18.69
CA ILE A 347 24.30 7.84 18.47
C ILE A 347 24.04 7.03 19.76
N PRO A 348 24.67 7.31 20.91
CA PRO A 348 24.39 6.57 22.13
C PRO A 348 23.01 6.91 22.71
N SER A 349 22.64 8.19 22.73
CA SER A 349 21.44 8.62 23.46
C SER A 349 20.14 8.50 22.69
N GLY A 350 20.19 8.23 21.38
CA GLY A 350 19.05 8.05 20.49
C GLY A 350 19.10 6.73 19.72
N PHE A 351 20.08 6.54 18.81
CA PHE A 351 20.15 5.33 17.98
C PHE A 351 20.27 4.04 18.82
N TRP A 352 21.22 4.00 19.76
CA TRP A 352 21.45 2.81 20.59
C TRP A 352 20.37 2.56 21.65
N GLN A 353 19.41 3.47 21.80
CA GLN A 353 18.35 3.34 22.80
C GLN A 353 17.36 2.21 22.53
N SER A 354 17.35 1.65 21.32
CA SER A 354 16.63 0.41 21.05
C SER A 354 16.97 -0.71 22.07
N TYR A 355 18.14 -0.66 22.70
CA TYR A 355 18.55 -1.57 23.79
C TYR A 355 17.54 -1.67 24.95
N VAL A 356 16.84 -0.59 25.30
CA VAL A 356 15.88 -0.58 26.43
C VAL A 356 14.42 -0.70 26.02
N TYR A 357 14.15 -0.79 24.71
CA TYR A 357 12.80 -0.91 24.18
C TYR A 357 12.31 -2.35 24.35
N SER A 358 11.04 -2.51 24.70
CA SER A 358 10.34 -3.77 24.53
C SER A 358 9.77 -3.88 23.11
N PRO A 359 9.37 -5.09 22.65
CA PRO A 359 8.67 -5.24 21.37
C PRO A 359 7.40 -4.40 21.28
N GLN A 360 6.71 -4.19 22.41
CA GLN A 360 5.52 -3.35 22.46
C GLN A 360 5.84 -1.85 22.39
N ASP A 361 6.97 -1.41 22.94
CA ASP A 361 7.46 -0.04 22.76
C ASP A 361 7.75 0.24 21.28
N ILE A 362 8.39 -0.72 20.59
CA ILE A 362 8.63 -0.61 19.13
C ILE A 362 7.31 -0.54 18.36
N PHE A 363 6.31 -1.35 18.68
CA PHE A 363 4.99 -1.26 18.05
C PHE A 363 4.41 0.15 18.14
N TRP A 364 4.39 0.75 19.34
CA TRP A 364 3.80 2.06 19.55
C TRP A 364 4.59 3.17 18.86
N GLY A 365 5.92 3.12 18.95
CA GLY A 365 6.80 4.09 18.29
C GLY A 365 6.63 4.08 16.78
N GLN A 366 6.65 2.89 16.20
CA GLN A 366 6.48 2.66 14.78
C GLN A 366 5.11 3.14 14.29
N LEU A 367 4.03 2.75 14.98
CA LEU A 367 2.67 3.15 14.62
C LEU A 367 2.50 4.67 14.74
N GLY A 368 3.02 5.26 15.82
CA GLY A 368 3.03 6.70 16.04
C GLY A 368 3.70 7.46 14.92
N GLY A 369 4.91 7.03 14.54
CA GLY A 369 5.66 7.67 13.48
C GLY A 369 4.97 7.59 12.12
N ALA A 370 4.39 6.43 11.79
CA ALA A 370 3.68 6.24 10.54
C ALA A 370 2.42 7.10 10.47
N LEU A 371 1.65 7.18 11.56
CA LEU A 371 0.47 8.04 11.66
C LEU A 371 0.82 9.53 11.57
N GLU A 372 1.92 9.97 12.18
CA GLU A 372 2.39 11.35 12.06
C GLU A 372 2.86 11.69 10.64
N SER A 373 3.45 10.72 9.93
CA SER A 373 3.82 10.87 8.52
C SER A 373 2.57 11.04 7.64
N ILE A 374 1.55 10.20 7.86
CA ILE A 374 0.24 10.34 7.20
C ILE A 374 -0.37 11.71 7.50
N ASP A 375 -0.31 12.18 8.75
CA ASP A 375 -0.87 13.49 9.11
C ASP A 375 -0.22 14.64 8.33
N ALA A 376 1.08 14.53 8.06
CA ALA A 376 1.86 15.50 7.27
C ALA A 376 1.73 15.36 5.74
N GLY A 377 0.91 14.44 5.23
CA GLY A 377 0.72 14.23 3.79
C GLY A 377 1.65 13.21 3.15
N THR A 378 2.45 12.49 3.93
CA THR A 378 3.30 11.41 3.43
C THR A 378 2.46 10.15 3.20
N THR A 379 2.54 9.58 2.00
CA THR A 379 1.82 8.34 1.64
C THR A 379 2.73 7.13 1.52
N PHE A 380 4.04 7.35 1.41
CA PHE A 380 5.05 6.30 1.34
C PHE A 380 6.24 6.60 2.27
N VAL A 381 6.75 5.57 2.96
CA VAL A 381 7.99 5.64 3.73
C VAL A 381 8.94 4.48 3.40
N LEU A 382 10.19 4.79 3.04
CA LEU A 382 11.31 3.84 3.14
C LEU A 382 11.82 3.87 4.58
N ASP A 383 11.36 2.91 5.37
CA ASP A 383 11.68 2.83 6.79
C ASP A 383 13.01 2.11 6.97
N HIS A 384 14.02 2.83 7.43
CA HIS A 384 15.31 2.28 7.80
C HIS A 384 15.19 1.70 9.22
N ALA A 385 14.58 0.52 9.29
CA ALA A 385 14.01 -0.10 10.49
C ALA A 385 15.07 -0.78 11.37
N HIS A 386 16.05 -0.01 11.87
CA HIS A 386 17.15 -0.50 12.70
C HIS A 386 16.85 -0.51 14.21
N GLY A 387 15.60 -0.31 14.62
CA GLY A 387 15.21 -0.27 16.05
C GLY A 387 15.02 -1.64 16.70
N CYS A 388 15.25 -2.73 15.96
CA CYS A 388 14.77 -4.05 16.33
C CYS A 388 15.87 -4.96 16.91
N GLN A 389 15.80 -5.24 18.21
CA GLN A 389 16.75 -6.07 18.96
C GLN A 389 16.41 -7.58 18.99
N THR A 390 15.22 -7.98 18.53
CA THR A 390 14.83 -9.41 18.48
C THR A 390 13.85 -9.63 17.33
N ARG A 391 13.60 -10.90 16.97
CA ARG A 391 12.55 -11.26 16.01
C ARG A 391 11.19 -10.66 16.38
N GLU A 392 10.85 -10.63 17.66
CA GLU A 392 9.58 -10.08 18.12
C GLU A 392 9.48 -8.57 17.90
N HIS A 393 10.56 -7.81 18.12
CA HIS A 393 10.60 -6.38 17.81
C HIS A 393 10.27 -6.12 16.34
N VAL A 394 10.88 -6.90 15.44
CA VAL A 394 10.66 -6.79 13.98
C VAL A 394 9.22 -7.11 13.63
N THR A 395 8.68 -8.21 14.14
CA THR A 395 7.28 -8.60 13.90
C THR A 395 6.31 -7.51 14.37
N LYS A 396 6.58 -6.90 15.53
CA LYS A 396 5.78 -5.79 16.07
C LYS A 396 5.92 -4.51 15.25
N ALA A 397 7.12 -4.15 14.80
CA ALA A 397 7.33 -3.01 13.91
C ALA A 397 6.61 -3.20 12.57
N LEU A 398 6.74 -4.38 11.96
CA LEU A 398 6.08 -4.68 10.69
C LEU A 398 4.55 -4.64 10.86
N ALA A 399 4.00 -5.25 11.92
CA ALA A 399 2.58 -5.20 12.22
C ALA A 399 2.06 -3.75 12.42
N ALA A 400 2.82 -2.91 13.14
CA ALA A 400 2.49 -1.49 13.30
C ALA A 400 2.48 -0.74 11.96
N THR A 401 3.46 -1.04 11.10
CA THR A 401 3.55 -0.45 9.75
C THR A 401 2.33 -0.84 8.90
N CYS A 402 1.95 -2.13 8.88
CA CYS A 402 0.75 -2.60 8.19
C CYS A 402 -0.53 -1.95 8.73
N ALA A 403 -0.68 -1.92 10.05
CA ALA A 403 -1.85 -1.36 10.74
C ALA A 403 -2.05 0.13 10.42
N SER A 404 -0.96 0.91 10.35
CA SER A 404 -1.02 2.34 10.05
C SER A 404 -1.72 2.66 8.72
N GLY A 405 -1.70 1.71 7.79
CA GLY A 405 -2.25 1.90 6.44
C GLY A 405 -1.33 2.65 5.48
N ILE A 406 -0.13 3.02 5.91
CA ILE A 406 0.90 3.64 5.06
C ILE A 406 1.41 2.64 4.02
N ARG A 407 1.89 3.15 2.87
CA ARG A 407 2.70 2.35 1.96
C ARG A 407 4.15 2.39 2.43
N SER A 408 4.86 1.27 2.40
CA SER A 408 6.23 1.27 2.90
C SER A 408 7.11 0.21 2.26
N ILE A 409 8.40 0.53 2.17
CA ILE A 409 9.44 -0.50 2.18
C ILE A 409 9.95 -0.56 3.62
N PHE A 410 9.66 -1.67 4.30
CA PHE A 410 10.18 -1.92 5.63
C PHE A 410 11.60 -2.47 5.47
N ALA A 411 12.61 -1.60 5.49
CA ALA A 411 13.99 -2.00 5.35
C ALA A 411 14.52 -2.51 6.68
N TYR A 412 14.45 -3.82 6.87
CA TYR A 412 14.87 -4.45 8.13
C TYR A 412 16.37 -4.23 8.33
N GLY A 413 16.72 -3.38 9.30
CA GLY A 413 18.08 -3.11 9.74
C GLY A 413 18.39 -3.81 11.05
N HIS A 414 19.64 -4.25 11.20
CA HIS A 414 20.09 -4.85 12.45
C HIS A 414 20.56 -3.76 13.42
N ALA A 415 19.86 -3.63 14.55
CA ALA A 415 20.28 -2.74 15.64
C ALA A 415 21.63 -3.20 16.23
N PRO A 416 22.48 -2.28 16.74
CA PRO A 416 23.64 -2.66 17.53
C PRO A 416 23.18 -3.40 18.80
N TYR A 417 23.82 -4.54 19.08
CA TYR A 417 23.60 -5.32 20.29
C TYR A 417 24.62 -4.94 21.35
N PHE A 418 24.23 -5.09 22.61
CA PHE A 418 25.10 -4.92 23.75
C PHE A 418 25.02 -6.17 24.61
N THR A 419 26.17 -6.76 24.95
CA THR A 419 26.21 -7.84 25.93
C THR A 419 25.86 -7.32 27.31
N LYS A 420 26.22 -6.05 27.56
CA LYS A 420 25.92 -5.36 28.80
C LYS A 420 25.93 -3.85 28.61
N TRP A 421 24.90 -3.16 29.10
CA TRP A 421 24.93 -1.71 29.28
C TRP A 421 24.16 -1.34 30.56
N ASP A 422 24.90 -0.78 31.52
CA ASP A 422 24.41 -0.37 32.84
C ASP A 422 25.12 0.91 33.32
N LYS A 423 25.11 1.17 34.64
CA LYS A 423 25.72 2.37 35.24
C LYS A 423 27.24 2.35 35.21
N ASP A 424 27.85 1.18 35.04
CA ASP A 424 29.30 1.00 35.16
C ASP A 424 29.96 0.69 33.81
N THR A 425 29.22 0.07 32.90
CA THR A 425 29.74 -0.53 31.66
C THR A 425 28.84 -0.29 30.45
N CYS A 426 29.46 -0.25 29.26
CA CYS A 426 28.78 -0.31 27.96
C CYS A 426 29.62 -1.18 27.04
N GLU A 427 29.13 -2.37 26.73
CA GLU A 427 29.85 -3.43 26.02
C GLU A 427 29.08 -3.81 24.76
N PRO A 428 29.45 -3.26 23.59
CA PRO A 428 28.88 -3.65 22.31
C PRO A 428 29.20 -5.11 21.98
N SER A 429 28.24 -5.82 21.39
CA SER A 429 28.43 -7.15 20.85
C SER A 429 29.27 -7.09 19.57
N MET A 430 30.19 -8.05 19.41
CA MET A 430 30.93 -8.25 18.17
C MET A 430 30.17 -9.09 17.14
N ASP A 431 29.05 -9.70 17.53
CA ASP A 431 28.16 -10.40 16.59
C ASP A 431 27.25 -9.39 15.90
N ILE A 432 27.76 -8.81 14.81
CA ILE A 432 27.16 -7.69 14.08
C ILE A 432 25.98 -8.11 13.20
N MET A 433 25.88 -9.39 12.85
CA MET A 433 24.77 -9.92 12.06
C MET A 433 24.57 -11.41 12.36
N PRO A 434 23.93 -11.72 13.51
CA PRO A 434 23.70 -13.08 13.95
C PRO A 434 22.91 -13.87 12.90
N LYS A 435 23.22 -15.16 12.76
CA LYS A 435 22.50 -16.06 11.84
C LYS A 435 20.97 -15.99 12.03
N SER A 436 20.50 -15.87 13.27
CA SER A 436 19.07 -15.77 13.59
C SER A 436 18.36 -14.57 12.95
N THR A 437 19.09 -13.46 12.73
CA THR A 437 18.63 -12.26 12.01
C THR A 437 18.47 -12.57 10.52
N MET A 438 19.50 -13.17 9.90
CA MET A 438 19.46 -13.55 8.49
C MET A 438 18.35 -14.58 8.21
N ASP A 439 18.21 -15.58 9.06
CA ASP A 439 17.13 -16.58 8.95
C ASP A 439 15.75 -15.88 8.98
N HIS A 440 15.57 -14.89 9.85
CA HIS A 440 14.31 -14.14 9.93
C HIS A 440 14.06 -13.26 8.70
N LEU A 441 15.10 -12.61 8.16
CA LEU A 441 15.02 -11.87 6.90
C LEU A 441 14.52 -12.76 5.76
N PHE A 442 15.07 -13.98 5.62
CA PHE A 442 14.62 -14.92 4.59
C PHE A 442 13.17 -15.40 4.82
N GLU A 443 12.79 -15.65 6.08
CA GLU A 443 11.40 -16.00 6.42
C GLU A 443 10.41 -14.89 6.04
N LEU A 444 10.75 -13.63 6.31
CA LEU A 444 9.92 -12.48 5.93
C LEU A 444 9.93 -12.24 4.42
N ALA A 445 11.08 -12.42 3.77
CA ALA A 445 11.22 -12.26 2.33
C ALA A 445 10.32 -13.24 1.56
N ALA A 446 10.13 -14.46 2.09
CA ALA A 446 9.22 -15.45 1.53
C ALA A 446 7.72 -15.16 1.78
N LYS A 447 7.39 -14.31 2.76
CA LYS A 447 6.00 -13.98 3.14
C LYS A 447 5.50 -12.66 2.56
N GLN A 448 6.39 -11.79 2.09
CA GLN A 448 6.01 -10.51 1.50
C GLN A 448 5.16 -10.70 0.23
N PRO A 449 4.31 -9.73 -0.14
CA PRO A 449 4.09 -8.44 0.52
C PRO A 449 3.14 -8.54 1.73
N PHE A 450 3.16 -7.51 2.58
CA PHE A 450 2.33 -7.37 3.78
C PHE A 450 1.37 -6.17 3.65
N GLY A 451 0.44 -6.02 4.59
CA GLY A 451 -0.47 -4.88 4.64
C GLY A 451 -1.34 -4.77 3.40
N HIS A 452 -1.90 -5.89 2.95
CA HIS A 452 -2.65 -6.02 1.69
C HIS A 452 -1.87 -5.50 0.46
N GLY A 453 -0.58 -5.83 0.37
CA GLY A 453 0.27 -5.45 -0.76
C GLY A 453 0.92 -4.06 -0.65
N ARG A 454 0.67 -3.30 0.42
CA ARG A 454 1.24 -1.95 0.63
C ARG A 454 2.65 -1.95 1.20
N VAL A 455 3.06 -3.03 1.88
CA VAL A 455 4.35 -3.10 2.57
C VAL A 455 5.20 -4.21 1.97
N THR A 456 6.42 -3.89 1.51
CA THR A 456 7.39 -4.88 1.03
C THR A 456 8.63 -4.88 1.92
N LEU A 457 9.39 -5.97 1.89
CA LEU A 457 10.63 -6.09 2.66
C LEU A 457 11.78 -5.43 1.90
N GLY A 458 12.49 -4.54 2.57
CA GLY A 458 13.81 -4.04 2.17
C GLY A 458 14.90 -4.53 3.13
N PHE A 459 16.14 -4.10 2.90
CA PHE A 459 17.24 -4.35 3.82
C PHE A 459 18.03 -3.07 4.11
N ALA A 460 18.25 -2.79 5.39
CA ALA A 460 19.05 -1.67 5.86
C ALA A 460 20.43 -2.18 6.29
N PHE A 461 21.50 -1.66 5.70
CA PHE A 461 22.86 -2.18 5.89
C PHE A 461 23.92 -1.09 5.92
N ASP A 462 24.71 -1.05 6.99
CA ASP A 462 25.78 -0.05 7.17
C ASP A 462 27.16 -0.67 7.45
N TYR A 463 27.26 -2.01 7.51
CA TYR A 463 28.46 -2.72 7.97
C TYR A 463 29.48 -3.00 6.85
N TYR A 464 29.84 -1.96 6.09
CA TYR A 464 30.76 -2.08 4.94
C TYR A 464 32.23 -2.31 5.30
N PHE A 465 32.58 -2.25 6.60
CA PHE A 465 33.89 -2.65 7.10
C PHE A 465 34.08 -4.18 7.13
N LEU A 466 33.00 -4.96 6.94
CA LEU A 466 33.09 -6.41 6.78
C LEU A 466 33.84 -6.76 5.48
N PRO A 467 34.47 -7.96 5.40
CA PRO A 467 35.15 -8.41 4.20
C PRO A 467 34.25 -8.34 2.97
N GLN A 468 34.79 -7.88 1.83
CA GLN A 468 34.04 -7.70 0.57
C GLN A 468 33.16 -8.92 0.24
N GLN A 469 33.71 -10.14 0.30
CA GLN A 469 32.98 -11.37 -0.03
C GLN A 469 31.76 -11.60 0.87
N ALA A 470 31.82 -11.22 2.14
CA ALA A 470 30.68 -11.31 3.04
C ALA A 470 29.61 -10.31 2.64
N VAL A 471 29.99 -9.04 2.39
CA VAL A 471 29.05 -8.00 1.96
C VAL A 471 28.38 -8.39 0.63
N THR A 472 29.15 -8.73 -0.40
CA THR A 472 28.58 -9.10 -1.70
C THR A 472 27.69 -10.34 -1.61
N GLY A 473 28.11 -11.35 -0.83
CA GLY A 473 27.32 -12.56 -0.59
C GLY A 473 25.97 -12.31 0.09
N ILE A 474 25.90 -11.37 1.05
CA ILE A 474 24.63 -10.96 1.70
C ILE A 474 23.69 -10.33 0.69
N PHE A 475 24.18 -9.37 -0.10
CA PHE A 475 23.36 -8.69 -1.11
C PHE A 475 22.86 -9.66 -2.16
N GLU A 476 23.71 -10.55 -2.66
CA GLU A 476 23.33 -11.61 -3.61
C GLU A 476 22.25 -12.54 -3.03
N ALA A 477 22.43 -13.01 -1.79
CA ALA A 477 21.49 -13.92 -1.15
C ALA A 477 20.11 -13.25 -0.94
N LEU A 478 20.07 -12.00 -0.47
CA LEU A 478 18.81 -11.29 -0.25
C LEU A 478 18.11 -10.91 -1.56
N ARG A 479 18.86 -10.53 -2.59
CA ARG A 479 18.32 -10.33 -3.95
C ARG A 479 17.68 -11.62 -4.48
N ASN A 480 18.35 -12.76 -4.31
CA ASN A 480 17.82 -14.06 -4.69
C ASN A 480 16.57 -14.45 -3.89
N ALA A 481 16.46 -13.99 -2.65
CA ALA A 481 15.26 -14.16 -1.82
C ALA A 481 14.12 -13.18 -2.14
N GLY A 482 14.30 -12.28 -3.12
CA GLY A 482 13.26 -11.36 -3.58
C GLY A 482 13.28 -9.98 -2.92
N VAL A 483 14.31 -9.63 -2.13
CA VAL A 483 14.50 -8.27 -1.62
C VAL A 483 14.98 -7.36 -2.75
N LYS A 484 14.25 -6.28 -3.02
CA LYS A 484 14.48 -5.40 -4.18
C LYS A 484 15.10 -4.05 -3.84
N ASN A 485 15.07 -3.65 -2.57
CA ASN A 485 15.49 -2.32 -2.16
C ASN A 485 16.38 -2.41 -0.91
N PHE A 486 17.49 -1.68 -0.98
CA PHE A 486 18.52 -1.59 0.03
C PHE A 486 18.73 -0.12 0.42
N THR A 487 19.01 0.14 1.68
CA THR A 487 19.32 1.49 2.16
C THR A 487 20.54 1.47 3.08
N SER A 488 21.37 2.51 2.98
CA SER A 488 22.59 2.68 3.77
C SER A 488 22.80 4.14 4.13
N HIS A 489 23.23 4.39 5.36
CA HIS A 489 23.70 5.70 5.78
C HIS A 489 25.03 6.00 5.10
N TYR A 490 25.18 7.24 4.62
CA TYR A 490 26.42 7.71 4.02
C TYR A 490 26.75 9.12 4.49
N ALA A 491 27.74 9.24 5.38
CA ALA A 491 28.26 10.54 5.78
C ALA A 491 29.78 10.47 5.93
N LYS A 492 30.50 11.46 5.40
CA LYS A 492 31.95 11.56 5.53
C LYS A 492 32.32 12.67 6.51
N ASN A 493 32.61 12.31 7.75
CA ASN A 493 32.94 13.26 8.83
C ASN A 493 33.82 12.59 9.91
N ALA A 494 34.06 13.27 11.04
CA ALA A 494 34.90 12.74 12.11
C ALA A 494 34.29 11.53 12.83
N THR A 495 32.96 11.37 12.80
CA THR A 495 32.23 10.29 13.49
C THR A 495 32.13 9.03 12.63
N PHE A 496 31.81 9.16 11.35
CA PHE A 496 31.63 8.03 10.42
C PHE A 496 32.87 7.70 9.58
N GLY A 497 33.94 8.47 9.75
CA GLY A 497 35.20 8.26 9.05
C GLY A 497 35.29 8.96 7.69
N GLN A 498 36.43 8.76 7.03
CA GLN A 498 36.80 9.48 5.82
C GLN A 498 36.69 8.63 4.53
N HIS A 499 36.25 7.38 4.64
CA HIS A 499 36.15 6.48 3.50
C HIS A 499 34.82 6.68 2.74
N PRO A 500 34.86 7.05 1.45
CA PRO A 500 33.64 7.29 0.68
C PRO A 500 32.91 5.99 0.35
N LEU A 501 31.70 5.82 0.88
CA LEU A 501 30.87 4.63 0.63
C LEU A 501 30.61 4.38 -0.86
N ILE A 502 30.43 5.44 -1.65
CA ILE A 502 30.19 5.29 -3.09
C ILE A 502 31.36 4.59 -3.81
N ASN A 503 32.60 4.83 -3.39
CA ASN A 503 33.76 4.13 -3.93
C ASN A 503 33.78 2.68 -3.51
N THR A 504 33.42 2.38 -2.26
CA THR A 504 33.31 1.00 -1.76
C THR A 504 32.26 0.22 -2.56
N LEU A 505 31.07 0.80 -2.76
CA LEU A 505 30.01 0.17 -3.56
C LEU A 505 30.46 -0.08 -5.00
N ASN A 506 31.16 0.88 -5.61
CA ASN A 506 31.72 0.71 -6.95
C ASN A 506 32.77 -0.41 -7.00
N ALA A 507 33.71 -0.43 -6.05
CA ALA A 507 34.75 -1.45 -5.96
C ALA A 507 34.17 -2.85 -5.71
N TYR A 508 33.07 -2.94 -4.97
CA TYR A 508 32.38 -4.20 -4.69
C TYR A 508 31.46 -4.65 -5.84
N GLY A 509 31.27 -3.82 -6.88
CA GLY A 509 30.35 -4.10 -7.97
C GLY A 509 28.88 -4.09 -7.55
N LEU A 510 28.54 -3.35 -6.48
CA LEU A 510 27.19 -3.31 -5.92
C LEU A 510 26.29 -2.24 -6.55
N ILE A 511 26.87 -1.28 -7.28
CA ILE A 511 26.12 -0.24 -8.01
C ILE A 511 25.45 -0.87 -9.24
N LYS A 512 24.13 -0.70 -9.35
CA LYS A 512 23.31 -1.16 -10.47
C LYS A 512 22.59 -0.01 -11.18
N SER A 513 22.08 -0.28 -12.38
CA SER A 513 21.21 0.64 -13.12
C SER A 513 19.97 -0.10 -13.63
N PRO A 514 18.74 0.27 -13.18
CA PRO A 514 18.49 1.19 -12.06
C PRO A 514 19.09 0.68 -10.75
N SER A 515 19.44 1.59 -9.84
CA SER A 515 20.01 1.22 -8.54
C SER A 515 18.96 0.53 -7.66
N ASP A 516 19.37 -0.54 -6.98
CA ASP A 516 18.62 -1.14 -5.88
C ASP A 516 19.06 -0.64 -4.50
N ILE A 517 20.09 0.20 -4.45
CA ILE A 517 20.60 0.84 -3.23
C ILE A 517 20.25 2.33 -3.23
N LEU A 518 19.73 2.81 -2.11
CA LEU A 518 19.53 4.22 -1.81
C LEU A 518 20.45 4.65 -0.66
N LEU A 519 21.15 5.78 -0.83
CA LEU A 519 22.06 6.32 0.18
C LEU A 519 21.39 7.45 0.96
N SER A 520 21.48 7.42 2.28
CA SER A 520 21.02 8.51 3.13
C SER A 520 22.15 9.50 3.38
N HIS A 521 21.83 10.79 3.32
CA HIS A 521 22.71 11.95 3.47
C HIS A 521 23.68 12.24 2.32
N ALA A 522 24.69 11.40 2.15
CA ALA A 522 25.83 11.59 1.24
C ALA A 522 26.56 12.95 1.41
N THR A 523 26.82 13.36 2.65
CA THR A 523 27.50 14.63 2.98
C THR A 523 29.02 14.50 3.07
N GLY A 524 29.72 15.63 2.97
CA GLY A 524 31.18 15.72 3.19
C GLY A 524 32.04 15.23 2.01
N LEU A 525 31.46 15.11 0.82
CA LEU A 525 32.13 14.61 -0.37
C LEU A 525 33.10 15.63 -0.98
N THR A 526 34.23 15.14 -1.48
CA THR A 526 35.12 15.89 -2.37
C THR A 526 34.51 15.99 -3.77
N ALA A 527 35.01 16.90 -4.61
CA ALA A 527 34.54 17.04 -6.00
C ALA A 527 34.61 15.72 -6.79
N GLN A 528 35.70 14.94 -6.66
CA GLN A 528 35.86 13.67 -7.34
C GLN A 528 34.86 12.60 -6.87
N GLU A 529 34.57 12.55 -5.56
CA GLU A 529 33.58 11.63 -4.99
C GLU A 529 32.16 12.02 -5.43
N THR A 530 31.86 13.32 -5.49
CA THR A 530 30.61 13.85 -6.03
C THR A 530 30.45 13.51 -7.51
N ASP A 531 31.51 13.63 -8.33
CA ASP A 531 31.47 13.25 -9.75
C ASP A 531 31.15 11.75 -9.93
N LEU A 532 31.69 10.89 -9.07
CA LEU A 532 31.35 9.47 -9.07
C LEU A 532 29.88 9.23 -8.70
N LEU A 533 29.36 9.93 -7.69
CA LEU A 533 27.95 9.86 -7.31
C LEU A 533 27.05 10.32 -8.48
N VAL A 534 27.37 11.43 -9.14
CA VAL A 534 26.65 11.94 -10.31
C VAL A 534 26.70 10.91 -11.46
N SER A 535 27.86 10.38 -11.80
CA SER A 535 27.98 9.43 -12.92
C SER A 535 27.27 8.10 -12.67
N SER A 536 27.21 7.64 -11.41
CA SER A 536 26.58 6.38 -11.04
C SER A 536 25.05 6.45 -10.95
N GLN A 537 24.49 7.65 -10.78
CA GLN A 537 23.04 7.89 -10.62
C GLN A 537 22.41 7.11 -9.45
N VAL A 538 23.22 6.67 -8.47
CA VAL A 538 22.74 6.09 -7.23
C VAL A 538 21.88 7.14 -6.51
N PRO A 539 20.62 6.83 -6.16
CA PRO A 539 19.74 7.79 -5.52
C PRO A 539 20.22 8.13 -4.10
N VAL A 540 20.07 9.40 -3.73
CA VAL A 540 20.36 9.92 -2.40
C VAL A 540 19.08 10.47 -1.75
N SER A 541 18.75 9.99 -0.56
CA SER A 541 17.80 10.68 0.33
C SER A 541 18.56 11.70 1.17
N SER A 542 18.38 12.98 0.87
CA SER A 542 18.94 14.07 1.66
C SER A 542 18.00 14.42 2.82
N THR A 543 18.58 14.63 4.00
CA THR A 543 17.87 14.83 5.27
C THR A 543 18.28 16.17 5.88
N PRO A 544 17.97 17.29 5.19
CA PRO A 544 18.66 18.58 5.37
C PRO A 544 18.63 19.13 6.81
N GLU A 545 17.54 18.91 7.54
CA GLU A 545 17.40 19.38 8.92
C GLU A 545 18.26 18.56 9.88
N THR A 546 18.26 17.22 9.77
CA THR A 546 19.21 16.39 10.53
C THR A 546 20.65 16.71 10.15
N GLU A 547 20.94 16.81 8.85
CA GLU A 547 22.29 17.02 8.35
C GLU A 547 22.89 18.32 8.90
N ALA A 548 22.10 19.39 8.89
CA ALA A 548 22.49 20.67 9.46
C ALA A 548 22.60 20.60 10.99
N GLN A 549 21.56 20.11 11.68
CA GLN A 549 21.49 20.14 13.14
C GLN A 549 22.53 19.24 13.80
N MET A 550 22.70 18.02 13.31
CA MET A 550 23.60 17.03 13.90
C MET A 550 25.06 17.17 13.42
N GLY A 551 25.36 18.16 12.59
CA GLY A 551 26.73 18.46 12.16
C GLY A 551 27.28 17.52 11.10
N PHE A 552 26.44 17.03 10.19
CA PHE A 552 26.89 16.21 9.04
C PHE A 552 27.57 17.05 7.95
N GLY A 553 27.29 18.34 7.90
CA GLY A 553 27.76 19.26 6.87
C GLY A 553 26.66 19.70 5.92
N TRP A 554 27.03 20.22 4.75
CA TRP A 554 26.07 20.72 3.77
C TRP A 554 25.30 19.57 3.09
N PRO A 555 23.96 19.66 3.03
CA PRO A 555 23.13 18.75 2.23
C PRO A 555 23.55 18.71 0.76
N ILE A 556 23.55 17.53 0.14
CA ILE A 556 23.87 17.38 -1.29
C ILE A 556 22.65 17.67 -2.20
N ALA A 557 21.46 17.83 -1.63
CA ALA A 557 20.25 18.15 -2.39
C ALA A 557 20.44 19.40 -3.26
N PHE A 558 19.90 19.36 -4.49
CA PHE A 558 20.08 20.38 -5.53
C PHE A 558 21.51 20.54 -6.09
N HIS A 559 22.47 19.68 -5.73
CA HIS A 559 23.72 19.62 -6.47
C HIS A 559 23.45 19.20 -7.93
N PRO A 560 24.02 19.89 -8.94
CA PRO A 560 23.84 19.51 -10.35
C PRO A 560 24.16 18.05 -10.62
N GLY A 561 23.25 17.35 -11.29
CA GLY A 561 23.44 15.96 -11.74
C GLY A 561 23.20 14.88 -10.68
N VAL A 562 23.09 15.24 -9.39
CA VAL A 562 22.81 14.26 -8.33
C VAL A 562 21.35 13.80 -8.42
N ASN A 563 21.14 12.49 -8.37
CA ASN A 563 19.82 11.89 -8.28
C ASN A 563 19.35 11.94 -6.82
N PHE A 564 18.63 12.99 -6.42
CA PHE A 564 18.23 13.19 -5.02
C PHE A 564 16.71 13.13 -4.80
N SER A 565 16.36 12.73 -3.59
CA SER A 565 15.04 12.81 -2.95
C SER A 565 15.21 13.31 -1.51
N PHE A 566 14.13 13.33 -0.73
CA PHE A 566 14.14 13.76 0.66
C PHE A 566 13.74 12.65 1.63
N GLY A 567 14.22 12.73 2.86
CA GLY A 567 13.76 11.89 3.96
C GLY A 567 13.79 12.63 5.29
N VAL A 568 12.82 12.34 6.15
CA VAL A 568 12.69 12.95 7.50
C VAL A 568 13.80 12.49 8.44
N ASP A 569 14.29 11.27 8.24
CA ASP A 569 15.34 10.67 9.05
C ASP A 569 14.89 10.49 10.51
N CYS A 570 15.39 11.30 11.43
CA CYS A 570 15.15 11.13 12.85
C CYS A 570 13.91 11.92 13.29
N HIS A 571 12.89 11.23 13.78
CA HIS A 571 11.75 11.89 14.43
C HIS A 571 12.12 12.60 15.72
N THR A 572 13.32 12.36 16.24
CA THR A 572 13.77 12.86 17.53
C THR A 572 14.08 14.36 17.52
N ASN A 573 14.44 14.89 16.34
CA ASN A 573 14.77 16.28 16.10
C ASN A 573 13.93 16.94 15.00
N ASN A 574 13.36 16.16 14.06
CA ASN A 574 12.59 16.71 12.95
C ASN A 574 11.07 16.53 13.10
N THR A 575 10.33 17.38 12.38
CA THR A 575 8.91 17.13 12.07
C THR A 575 8.78 16.08 10.96
N SER A 576 7.62 15.43 10.81
CA SER A 576 7.38 14.44 9.74
C SER A 576 7.15 15.03 8.34
N SER A 577 7.34 16.34 8.15
CA SER A 577 6.98 17.02 6.90
C SER A 577 8.07 16.99 5.84
N ILE A 578 7.87 16.17 4.80
CA ILE A 578 8.74 16.17 3.61
C ILE A 578 8.78 17.54 2.92
N LEU A 579 7.66 18.27 2.88
CA LEU A 579 7.65 19.64 2.34
C LEU A 579 8.46 20.62 3.20
N GLY A 580 8.43 20.47 4.53
CA GLY A 580 9.30 21.20 5.43
C GLY A 580 10.77 21.04 5.06
N LEU A 581 11.21 19.79 4.93
CA LEU A 581 12.58 19.45 4.53
C LEU A 581 12.93 19.97 3.14
N ALA A 582 12.03 19.81 2.17
CA ALA A 582 12.24 20.31 0.82
C ALA A 582 12.45 21.84 0.80
N ARG A 583 11.72 22.59 1.63
CA ARG A 583 11.93 24.04 1.83
C ARG A 583 13.30 24.33 2.43
N SER A 584 13.66 23.61 3.50
CA SER A 584 14.94 23.75 4.20
C SER A 584 16.12 23.47 3.27
N ALA A 585 16.12 22.32 2.57
CA ALA A 585 17.14 21.98 1.56
C ALA A 585 17.26 23.04 0.47
N LEU A 586 16.14 23.54 -0.06
CA LEU A 586 16.16 24.54 -1.12
C LEU A 586 16.80 25.86 -0.63
N GLN A 587 16.60 26.26 0.63
CA GLN A 587 17.26 27.46 1.17
C GLN A 587 18.75 27.21 1.46
N MET A 588 19.08 26.06 2.02
CA MET A 588 20.47 25.68 2.29
C MET A 588 21.30 25.61 1.00
N ALA A 589 20.77 25.00 -0.07
CA ALA A 589 21.47 24.93 -1.36
C ALA A 589 21.67 26.31 -2.01
N ARG A 590 20.71 27.23 -1.85
CA ARG A 590 20.85 28.62 -2.31
C ARG A 590 21.92 29.37 -1.53
N GLN A 591 21.94 29.21 -0.20
CA GLN A 591 22.96 29.80 0.65
C GLN A 591 24.35 29.26 0.28
N GLN A 592 24.50 27.94 0.23
CA GLN A 592 25.77 27.28 -0.08
C GLN A 592 26.33 27.70 -1.44
N SER A 593 25.48 27.76 -2.47
CA SER A 593 25.90 28.12 -3.82
C SER A 593 26.19 29.62 -4.00
N ASN A 594 25.55 30.49 -3.20
CA ASN A 594 25.74 31.93 -3.30
C ASN A 594 26.85 32.46 -2.38
N LEU A 595 27.19 31.75 -1.30
CA LEU A 595 28.19 32.19 -0.31
C LEU A 595 29.54 32.60 -0.94
N PRO A 596 30.12 31.85 -1.90
CA PRO A 596 31.37 32.27 -2.54
C PRO A 596 31.27 33.59 -3.32
N ASN A 597 30.09 33.90 -3.89
CA ASN A 597 29.87 35.18 -4.57
C ASN A 597 29.84 36.32 -3.55
N VAL A 598 29.12 36.13 -2.44
CA VAL A 598 28.99 37.13 -1.36
C VAL A 598 30.35 37.43 -0.75
N GLU A 599 31.18 36.41 -0.50
CA GLU A 599 32.54 36.56 0.03
C GLU A 599 33.46 37.38 -0.91
N GLN A 600 33.15 37.40 -2.21
CA GLN A 600 33.86 38.20 -3.22
C GLN A 600 33.22 39.57 -3.47
N GLY A 601 32.19 39.95 -2.69
CA GLY A 601 31.46 41.21 -2.88
C GLY A 601 30.52 41.21 -4.09
N ALA A 602 30.17 40.04 -4.63
CA ALA A 602 29.25 39.85 -5.75
C ALA A 602 27.86 39.33 -5.30
N MET A 603 26.87 39.41 -6.20
CA MET A 603 25.51 38.92 -5.97
C MET A 603 25.06 38.03 -7.13
N ALA A 604 24.53 36.84 -6.85
CA ALA A 604 23.99 35.96 -7.87
C ALA A 604 22.69 36.50 -8.48
N LEU A 605 22.60 36.50 -9.82
CA LEU A 605 21.37 36.83 -10.55
C LEU A 605 20.40 35.66 -10.66
N THR A 606 20.88 34.43 -10.40
CA THR A 606 20.11 33.20 -10.50
C THR A 606 20.31 32.37 -9.24
N LEU A 607 19.22 31.80 -8.72
CA LEU A 607 19.24 30.97 -7.51
C LEU A 607 19.29 29.48 -7.87
N ARG A 608 19.97 28.70 -7.02
CA ARG A 608 19.97 27.23 -7.11
C ARG A 608 18.58 26.68 -6.80
N GLY A 609 18.16 25.70 -7.60
CA GLY A 609 16.92 24.93 -7.41
C GLY A 609 15.62 25.72 -7.63
N SER A 610 14.55 25.00 -7.91
CA SER A 610 13.19 25.54 -8.08
C SER A 610 12.18 24.86 -7.16
N ALA A 611 10.99 25.47 -7.00
CA ALA A 611 9.88 24.82 -6.30
C ALA A 611 9.42 23.55 -7.02
N GLU A 612 9.43 23.55 -8.36
CA GLU A 612 9.11 22.37 -9.18
C GLU A 612 10.12 21.23 -8.97
N GLU A 613 11.41 21.55 -8.92
CA GLU A 613 12.44 20.55 -8.64
C GLU A 613 12.28 19.95 -7.25
N ALA A 614 12.00 20.78 -6.24
CA ALA A 614 11.72 20.33 -4.88
C ALA A 614 10.47 19.43 -4.82
N PHE A 615 9.39 19.82 -5.51
CA PHE A 615 8.16 19.03 -5.58
C PHE A 615 8.38 17.67 -6.26
N ASN A 616 9.11 17.66 -7.38
CA ASN A 616 9.47 16.44 -8.09
C ASN A 616 10.33 15.51 -7.22
N ALA A 617 11.30 16.07 -6.48
CA ALA A 617 12.15 15.34 -5.53
C ALA A 617 11.37 14.81 -4.31
N ALA A 618 10.27 15.44 -3.92
CA ALA A 618 9.36 14.97 -2.87
C ALA A 618 8.30 13.96 -3.35
N THR A 619 8.13 13.80 -4.66
CA THR A 619 7.07 12.97 -5.27
C THR A 619 7.63 12.01 -6.34
N ILE A 620 7.54 12.33 -7.64
CA ILE A 620 7.81 11.36 -8.70
C ILE A 620 9.27 10.88 -8.76
N ARG A 621 10.25 11.73 -8.45
CA ARG A 621 11.67 11.33 -8.43
C ARG A 621 11.95 10.44 -7.22
N ALA A 622 11.41 10.77 -6.05
CA ALA A 622 11.45 9.90 -4.88
C ALA A 622 10.81 8.54 -5.16
N ALA A 623 9.66 8.49 -5.84
CA ALA A 623 9.04 7.23 -6.24
C ALA A 623 9.96 6.38 -7.11
N ARG A 624 10.69 7.00 -8.06
CA ARG A 624 11.66 6.29 -8.90
C ARG A 624 12.91 5.86 -8.12
N ALA A 625 13.37 6.67 -7.16
CA ALA A 625 14.48 6.33 -6.28
C ALA A 625 14.23 5.03 -5.49
N VAL A 626 12.96 4.74 -5.16
CA VAL A 626 12.53 3.50 -4.49
C VAL A 626 11.89 2.47 -5.45
N GLN A 627 12.01 2.67 -6.77
CA GLN A 627 11.48 1.78 -7.83
C GLN A 627 9.95 1.57 -7.84
N LEU A 628 9.19 2.60 -7.46
CA LEU A 628 7.72 2.62 -7.49
C LEU A 628 7.14 3.74 -8.39
N GLY A 629 7.98 4.35 -9.23
CA GLY A 629 7.58 5.47 -10.10
C GLY A 629 6.52 5.14 -11.16
N ASP A 630 6.28 3.86 -11.43
CA ASP A 630 5.19 3.34 -12.26
C ASP A 630 3.85 3.26 -11.51
N LYS A 631 3.88 3.18 -10.18
CA LYS A 631 2.69 2.98 -9.33
C LYS A 631 2.22 4.23 -8.61
N ILE A 632 3.16 5.04 -8.10
CA ILE A 632 2.88 6.22 -7.25
C ILE A 632 3.72 7.44 -7.68
N GLY A 633 3.68 8.51 -6.90
CA GLY A 633 4.50 9.71 -7.10
C GLY A 633 3.98 10.68 -8.17
N SER A 634 2.95 10.32 -8.92
CA SER A 634 2.22 11.24 -9.78
C SER A 634 0.73 10.87 -9.86
N LEU A 635 -0.12 11.86 -10.14
CA LEU A 635 -1.54 11.64 -10.39
C LEU A 635 -1.73 11.32 -11.87
N ALA A 636 -1.90 10.04 -12.20
CA ALA A 636 -2.11 9.58 -13.57
C ALA A 636 -3.09 8.41 -13.60
N GLU A 637 -3.86 8.29 -14.68
CA GLU A 637 -4.75 7.16 -14.90
C GLU A 637 -3.96 5.84 -14.88
N GLY A 638 -4.48 4.83 -14.17
CA GLY A 638 -3.86 3.53 -13.95
C GLY A 638 -2.96 3.44 -12.70
N LYS A 639 -2.48 4.57 -12.16
CA LYS A 639 -1.70 4.60 -10.92
C LYS A 639 -2.55 4.38 -9.68
N LEU A 640 -1.88 4.01 -8.58
CA LEU A 640 -2.52 3.87 -7.27
C LEU A 640 -2.95 5.24 -6.75
N ALA A 641 -4.11 5.28 -6.08
CA ALA A 641 -4.66 6.48 -5.47
C ALA A 641 -3.96 6.79 -4.14
N ASP A 642 -2.74 7.30 -4.27
CA ASP A 642 -1.90 7.82 -3.19
C ASP A 642 -1.79 9.35 -3.39
N LEU A 643 -2.63 10.11 -2.68
CA LEU A 643 -2.82 11.55 -2.91
C LEU A 643 -3.09 12.34 -1.63
N VAL A 644 -2.90 13.65 -1.72
CA VAL A 644 -3.10 14.64 -0.66
C VAL A 644 -4.01 15.74 -1.16
N VAL A 645 -4.94 16.17 -0.30
CA VAL A 645 -5.80 17.33 -0.54
C VAL A 645 -5.44 18.42 0.46
N PHE A 646 -5.12 19.61 -0.05
CA PHE A 646 -4.82 20.81 0.72
C PHE A 646 -6.04 21.73 0.79
N ASP A 647 -6.41 22.14 2.00
CA ASP A 647 -7.46 23.13 2.23
C ASP A 647 -6.91 24.54 2.04
N THR A 648 -7.07 25.08 0.84
CA THR A 648 -6.65 26.44 0.54
C THR A 648 -7.68 27.50 0.90
N LEU A 649 -8.91 27.12 1.25
CA LEU A 649 -9.98 28.05 1.60
C LEU A 649 -9.79 28.63 3.00
N HIS A 650 -9.27 27.81 3.92
CA HIS A 650 -9.05 28.22 5.32
C HIS A 650 -7.57 28.44 5.63
N SER A 651 -6.67 28.20 4.68
CA SER A 651 -5.22 28.40 4.87
C SER A 651 -4.85 29.88 4.97
N THR A 652 -4.25 30.25 6.09
CA THR A 652 -3.65 31.59 6.27
C THR A 652 -2.32 31.73 5.55
N GLY A 653 -1.59 30.63 5.32
CA GLY A 653 -0.26 30.64 4.69
C GLY A 653 -0.34 30.63 3.17
N MET A 654 -1.25 29.83 2.61
CA MET A 654 -1.39 29.64 1.15
C MET A 654 -2.27 30.71 0.48
N SER A 655 -2.82 31.64 1.27
CA SER A 655 -3.67 32.74 0.77
C SER A 655 -2.98 33.53 -0.35
N CYS A 656 -3.75 33.92 -1.38
CA CYS A 656 -3.32 34.62 -2.61
C CYS A 656 -2.43 33.80 -3.57
N VAL A 657 -1.51 32.99 -3.07
CA VAL A 657 -0.62 32.18 -3.91
C VAL A 657 -1.32 30.91 -4.43
N ALA A 658 -2.25 30.34 -3.66
CA ALA A 658 -3.01 29.16 -4.09
C ALA A 658 -3.74 29.35 -5.43
N ASP A 659 -4.22 30.56 -5.71
CA ASP A 659 -4.89 30.84 -6.98
C ASP A 659 -3.91 31.18 -8.10
N SER A 660 -2.82 31.90 -7.83
CA SER A 660 -1.89 32.39 -8.85
C SER A 660 -0.82 31.37 -9.23
N ASP A 661 -0.27 30.66 -8.24
CA ASP A 661 0.75 29.62 -8.40
C ASP A 661 0.54 28.48 -7.37
N PRO A 662 -0.35 27.51 -7.66
CA PRO A 662 -0.66 26.40 -6.77
C PRO A 662 0.54 25.53 -6.38
N LEU A 663 1.53 25.41 -7.27
CA LEU A 663 2.74 24.63 -6.99
C LEU A 663 3.59 25.34 -5.93
N THR A 664 3.84 26.63 -6.12
CA THR A 664 4.54 27.45 -5.12
C THR A 664 3.73 27.50 -3.82
N ALA A 665 2.40 27.56 -3.89
CA ALA A 665 1.55 27.49 -2.70
C ALA A 665 1.82 26.24 -1.86
N VAL A 666 1.82 25.06 -2.49
CA VAL A 666 2.11 23.79 -1.81
C VAL A 666 3.56 23.77 -1.29
N VAL A 667 4.55 24.05 -2.15
CA VAL A 667 5.95 23.85 -1.81
C VAL A 667 6.48 24.88 -0.82
N ARG A 668 6.02 26.15 -0.91
CA ARG A 668 6.59 27.26 -0.14
C ARG A 668 5.71 27.69 1.02
N HIS A 669 4.40 27.62 0.87
CA HIS A 669 3.45 28.30 1.75
C HIS A 669 2.54 27.39 2.56
N SER A 670 2.52 26.08 2.29
CA SER A 670 1.73 25.13 3.07
C SER A 670 2.41 24.72 4.39
N ASP A 671 1.61 24.29 5.35
CA ASP A 671 1.96 23.61 6.59
C ASP A 671 1.17 22.30 6.73
N ILE A 672 1.55 21.46 7.70
CA ILE A 672 0.83 20.22 8.04
C ILE A 672 -0.67 20.46 8.31
N ARG A 673 -1.02 21.62 8.89
CA ARG A 673 -2.42 22.02 9.15
C ARG A 673 -3.25 22.19 7.88
N ASP A 674 -2.61 22.52 6.75
CA ASP A 674 -3.30 22.74 5.48
C ASP A 674 -3.58 21.41 4.78
N VAL A 675 -2.94 20.31 5.20
CA VAL A 675 -3.28 18.96 4.74
C VAL A 675 -4.62 18.57 5.35
N GLU A 676 -5.68 18.59 4.54
CA GLU A 676 -7.03 18.26 4.96
C GLU A 676 -7.30 16.76 4.88
N ALA A 677 -6.85 16.13 3.80
CA ALA A 677 -7.09 14.72 3.54
C ALA A 677 -5.90 14.03 2.88
N VAL A 678 -5.70 12.77 3.24
CA VAL A 678 -4.66 11.90 2.71
C VAL A 678 -5.29 10.56 2.37
N MET A 679 -5.13 10.14 1.13
CA MET A 679 -5.58 8.84 0.64
C MET A 679 -4.36 7.99 0.31
N ILE A 680 -4.38 6.73 0.75
CA ILE A 680 -3.36 5.74 0.44
C ILE A 680 -4.08 4.49 -0.05
N ASP A 681 -3.72 4.03 -1.24
CA ASP A 681 -4.31 2.84 -1.85
C ASP A 681 -5.85 2.92 -1.98
N GLY A 682 -6.37 4.11 -2.30
CA GLY A 682 -7.81 4.36 -2.41
C GLY A 682 -8.56 4.53 -1.09
N VAL A 683 -7.87 4.45 0.05
CA VAL A 683 -8.46 4.54 1.39
C VAL A 683 -8.09 5.86 2.05
N TRP A 684 -9.08 6.60 2.55
CA TRP A 684 -8.85 7.79 3.36
C TRP A 684 -8.16 7.42 4.68
N ARG A 685 -6.91 7.86 4.85
CA ARG A 685 -6.12 7.70 6.09
C ARG A 685 -6.18 8.94 6.97
N LYS A 686 -6.38 10.10 6.34
CA LYS A 686 -6.76 11.37 6.97
C LYS A 686 -7.86 12.01 6.15
N LYS A 687 -8.84 12.63 6.79
CA LYS A 687 -9.88 13.43 6.12
C LYS A 687 -10.53 14.38 7.13
N ASP A 688 -10.98 15.54 6.65
CA ASP A 688 -11.52 16.63 7.49
C ASP A 688 -10.50 17.11 8.54
N GLY A 689 -9.20 17.11 8.18
CA GLY A 689 -8.10 17.47 9.06
C GLY A 689 -7.80 16.47 10.17
N LYS A 690 -8.41 15.27 10.16
CA LYS A 690 -8.28 14.26 11.21
C LYS A 690 -7.81 12.92 10.67
N LEU A 691 -6.87 12.30 11.38
CA LEU A 691 -6.49 10.91 11.16
C LEU A 691 -7.69 9.98 11.33
N ARG A 692 -7.78 8.96 10.49
CA ARG A 692 -8.78 7.90 10.60
C ARG A 692 -8.30 6.79 11.54
N PRO A 693 -9.21 6.07 12.20
CA PRO A 693 -8.85 4.97 13.08
C PRO A 693 -8.18 3.85 12.28
N VAL A 694 -7.29 3.11 12.93
CA VAL A 694 -6.54 2.02 12.31
C VAL A 694 -6.81 0.69 12.99
N THR A 695 -6.82 -0.39 12.21
CA THR A 695 -7.07 -1.75 12.72
C THR A 695 -5.76 -2.52 12.70
N VAL A 696 -5.48 -3.26 13.77
CA VAL A 696 -4.30 -4.12 13.84
C VAL A 696 -4.64 -5.50 13.27
N GLU A 697 -3.94 -5.92 12.22
CA GLU A 697 -4.15 -7.22 11.60
C GLU A 697 -4.00 -8.36 12.61
N GLY A 698 -4.91 -9.34 12.55
CA GLY A 698 -4.94 -10.46 13.50
C GLY A 698 -5.55 -10.11 14.87
N THR A 699 -6.06 -8.90 15.05
CA THR A 699 -6.85 -8.50 16.23
C THR A 699 -8.17 -7.85 15.80
N ASN A 700 -9.14 -7.79 16.72
CA ASN A 700 -10.38 -7.01 16.54
C ASN A 700 -10.24 -5.57 17.05
N GLU A 701 -9.01 -5.11 17.30
CA GLU A 701 -8.75 -3.82 17.92
C GLU A 701 -8.67 -2.71 16.87
N THR A 702 -9.55 -1.71 17.01
CA THR A 702 -9.50 -0.46 16.25
C THR A 702 -8.97 0.65 17.15
N LEU A 703 -7.92 1.32 16.70
CA LEU A 703 -7.15 2.29 17.46
C LEU A 703 -7.39 3.69 16.91
N GLU A 704 -7.94 4.55 17.76
CA GLU A 704 -7.97 5.99 17.56
C GLU A 704 -6.60 6.62 17.85
N TRP A 705 -6.28 7.74 17.20
CA TRP A 705 -5.06 8.48 17.47
C TRP A 705 -4.90 8.85 18.97
N SER A 706 -6.00 9.18 19.65
CA SER A 706 -5.99 9.49 21.09
C SER A 706 -5.49 8.32 21.94
N HIS A 707 -5.81 7.08 21.55
CA HIS A 707 -5.30 5.88 22.22
C HIS A 707 -3.81 5.68 21.93
N VAL A 708 -3.42 5.74 20.66
CA VAL A 708 -2.01 5.61 20.24
C VAL A 708 -1.13 6.65 20.95
N ARG A 709 -1.58 7.91 20.99
CA ARG A 709 -0.89 8.99 21.71
C ARG A 709 -0.73 8.71 23.20
N THR A 710 -1.73 8.14 23.85
CA THR A 710 -1.65 7.78 25.27
C THR A 710 -0.57 6.71 25.48
N LYS A 711 -0.59 5.65 24.68
CA LYS A 711 0.41 4.58 24.74
C LYS A 711 1.83 5.04 24.43
N LEU A 712 1.98 5.95 23.46
CA LEU A 712 3.27 6.59 23.15
C LEU A 712 3.82 7.35 24.35
N ARG A 713 2.99 8.13 25.05
CA ARG A 713 3.42 8.90 26.23
C ARG A 713 3.82 7.99 27.39
N ASP A 714 3.05 6.94 27.64
CA ASP A 714 3.36 5.96 28.68
C ASP A 714 4.69 5.25 28.38
N SER A 715 4.85 4.77 27.13
CA SER A 715 6.08 4.15 26.63
C SER A 715 7.29 5.10 26.75
N ALA A 716 7.14 6.36 26.33
CA ALA A 716 8.20 7.36 26.41
C ALA A 716 8.68 7.60 27.86
N GLY A 717 7.75 7.63 28.82
CA GLY A 717 8.07 7.75 30.25
C GLY A 717 8.83 6.53 30.78
N GLN A 718 8.41 5.32 30.40
CA GLN A 718 9.10 4.07 30.79
C GLN A 718 10.50 3.98 30.20
N ILE A 719 10.67 4.34 28.93
CA ILE A 719 11.98 4.42 28.27
C ILE A 719 12.88 5.43 28.98
N ALA A 720 12.36 6.61 29.33
CA ALA A 720 13.12 7.61 30.09
C ALA A 720 13.61 7.08 31.44
N GLU A 721 12.78 6.30 32.14
CA GLU A 721 13.17 5.74 33.43
C GLU A 721 14.27 4.69 33.29
N LYS A 722 14.13 3.77 32.32
CA LYS A 722 15.16 2.75 32.02
C LYS A 722 16.50 3.38 31.66
N GLN A 723 16.49 4.50 30.92
CA GLN A 723 17.69 5.24 30.53
C GLN A 723 18.53 5.75 31.71
N LYS A 724 17.91 6.07 32.85
CA LYS A 724 18.65 6.50 34.06
C LYS A 724 19.56 5.40 34.62
N GLY A 725 19.33 4.15 34.22
CA GLY A 725 20.17 3.01 34.54
C GLY A 725 21.41 2.87 33.65
N LEU A 726 21.57 3.69 32.60
CA LEU A 726 22.63 3.57 31.60
C LEU A 726 23.67 4.67 31.75
N ASN A 727 24.94 4.31 31.61
CA ASN A 727 26.05 5.28 31.60
C ASN A 727 26.34 5.76 30.17
N MET A 728 26.04 7.04 29.90
CA MET A 728 26.25 7.65 28.59
C MET A 728 27.72 7.95 28.28
N ASP A 729 28.54 8.24 29.30
CA ASP A 729 29.97 8.49 29.09
C ASP A 729 30.68 7.20 28.66
N LYS A 730 30.34 6.07 29.30
CA LYS A 730 30.80 4.75 28.88
C LYS A 730 30.35 4.40 27.47
N ALA A 731 29.13 4.79 27.10
CA ALA A 731 28.64 4.57 25.74
C ALA A 731 29.39 5.44 24.71
N LYS A 732 29.74 6.69 25.03
CA LYS A 732 30.60 7.53 24.17
C LYS A 732 32.02 6.97 24.05
N GLU A 733 32.58 6.42 25.12
CA GLU A 733 33.86 5.70 25.08
C GLU A 733 33.80 4.48 24.16
N ALA A 734 32.73 3.69 24.26
CA ALA A 734 32.49 2.55 23.39
C ALA A 734 32.31 2.97 21.92
N LEU A 735 31.60 4.08 21.66
CA LEU A 735 31.44 4.64 20.31
C LEU A 735 32.78 5.02 19.69
N ILE A 736 33.62 5.74 20.44
CA ILE A 736 34.95 6.13 19.99
C ILE A 736 35.79 4.89 19.65
N ALA A 737 35.73 3.86 20.48
CA ALA A 737 36.46 2.62 20.25
C ALA A 737 35.93 1.88 19.01
N MET A 738 34.61 1.74 18.87
CA MET A 738 33.95 0.97 17.80
C MET A 738 34.18 1.57 16.42
N PHE A 739 34.13 2.90 16.28
CA PHE A 739 34.32 3.59 15.00
C PHE A 739 35.72 4.16 14.81
N HIS A 740 36.66 3.84 15.71
CA HIS A 740 38.03 4.35 15.69
C HIS A 740 38.11 5.88 15.56
N ILE A 741 37.24 6.60 16.28
CA ILE A 741 37.11 8.05 16.18
C ILE A 741 38.36 8.73 16.73
N ASP A 742 38.97 9.61 15.93
CA ASP A 742 40.06 10.47 16.39
C ASP A 742 39.49 11.57 17.31
N ARG A 743 39.72 11.42 18.62
CA ARG A 743 39.26 12.37 19.64
C ARG A 743 39.72 13.80 19.39
N SER A 744 40.86 14.01 18.74
CA SER A 744 41.37 15.36 18.44
C SER A 744 40.54 16.09 17.39
N LYS A 745 39.70 15.36 16.65
CA LYS A 745 38.76 15.90 15.65
C LYS A 745 37.38 16.20 16.22
N LEU A 746 37.10 15.80 17.46
CA LEU A 746 35.88 16.18 18.17
C LEU A 746 36.10 17.52 18.86
N VAL A 747 35.59 18.58 18.24
CA VAL A 747 35.70 19.96 18.74
C VAL A 747 34.34 20.45 19.25
N LYS A 748 34.35 21.31 20.26
CA LYS A 748 33.14 22.04 20.67
C LYS A 748 32.92 23.20 19.72
N ASP A 749 31.67 23.47 19.40
CA ASP A 749 31.30 24.71 18.71
C ASP A 749 31.67 25.91 19.60
N ALA A 750 32.21 26.96 18.99
CA ALA A 750 32.93 28.04 19.67
C ALA A 750 32.04 29.16 20.20
#